data_AF-A0A3D1R6U7-F1
#
_entry.id   AF-A0A3D1R6U7-F1
#
_cell.length_a   1.000
_cell.length_b   1.000
_cell.length_c   1.000
_cell.angle_alpha   90.00
_cell.angle_beta   90.00
_cell.angle_gamma   90.00
#
_symmetry.space_group_name_H-M   'P 1'
#
loop_
_entity.id
_entity.type
_entity.pdbx_description
1 polymer ?
#
loop_
_entity_poly.entity_id
_entity_poly.type
_entity_poly.pdbx_seq_one_letter_code
_entity_poly.pdbx_strand_id
1 'polypeptide(L)'
;MTWHARLKEKAGSNAKAAIRLFPEWKKKARKEVEREKTTSKALENKIGLLHRKGDTTGWWRDRPTLRQLLADLVELEPDEIFGVSGRTPTATFRQFPALPPLERDEAPCRTSRAGSVFEVACAAVSDRERQRHWIVVPPGGGKSLAVELLRTRFPGEVAAQTVVRLADAVALARTDTARPLVVEVEEADATTDLSSVSALETHQGPMVVLAPFKHPDEHITEWRTSLPESTTRGWNGTWTTSRAAPDAGWVARMLSWIEDRLSNSPRDTKFDKDGVLRWLDEHPAVHRAVQTPGDLLALCADFDAYGSEGTPHERAERWLRTIGMKALPDDAPRSWATYGAADCVTEMVVAHALDRTTALQERPFAAWRTVVPQGASASDAVPGSDVIVGVLRAGGLLRADELGVTLSPQWVAEALVHGQIAQLVRDRAVHVWGSIAGDVSRQRLVDDALDALAPTELRAAAEALLAQMAKTDVGFAEVAALEAVVAALGRRLVDTDHDRRDADVARRALEVQLGHLVSGVNIGERRVPTTRRSHDEWFLTGWAISLATSDAAVDVPDDLRWELAGWSANLRLSEAQRANHFPWSSVSPWGASDAVRALIRLTPGAIARLTPSEVPKDVPRLLLPALFLAEDWEVTHEHLGQLAGSWEETVLADAVRRLDRERPRVLAARLWKLASDAAVGGTAAAAAGVVMSNGTLLAAGGVSTTARQDASPAPVAERIVYLQNRHTPLLSFVLENLSATLIEETARVAGTHRRLRTGNQYTPSDPRALRLLTSEQRAAAVRGRLSNDVRFDEVRELVEVLEGDDLDTLLDVVRTADRNICLGVCEPRVACATRARRG
;
A
#
# COMPACT_ATOMS: atom_id res chain seq x y z
N MET A 1 -1.15 38.57 -45.38
CA MET A 1 -1.67 39.65 -44.51
C MET A 1 -1.63 39.14 -43.08
N THR A 2 -0.98 39.82 -42.13
CA THR A 2 -0.85 39.31 -40.75
C THR A 2 -2.19 39.40 -40.00
N TRP A 3 -2.44 38.54 -39.01
CA TRP A 3 -3.68 38.58 -38.22
C TRP A 3 -3.94 39.95 -37.58
N HIS A 4 -2.87 40.64 -37.18
CA HIS A 4 -2.99 41.98 -36.60
C HIS A 4 -3.41 43.04 -37.62
N ALA A 5 -3.02 42.89 -38.89
CA ALA A 5 -3.50 43.76 -39.96
C ALA A 5 -5.01 43.56 -40.19
N ARG A 6 -5.50 42.31 -40.17
CA ARG A 6 -6.94 42.00 -40.23
C ARG A 6 -7.69 42.52 -39.00
N LEU A 7 -7.11 42.43 -37.80
CA LEU A 7 -7.70 43.01 -36.60
C LEU A 7 -7.85 44.53 -36.70
N LYS A 8 -6.84 45.22 -37.24
CA LYS A 8 -6.92 46.67 -37.52
C LYS A 8 -7.96 46.99 -38.58
N GLU A 9 -8.11 46.17 -39.60
CA GLU A 9 -9.15 46.34 -40.63
C GLU A 9 -10.58 46.15 -40.04
N LYS A 10 -10.81 45.07 -39.28
CA LYS A 10 -12.15 44.69 -38.78
C LYS A 10 -12.59 45.47 -37.55
N ALA A 11 -11.65 45.84 -36.67
CA ALA A 11 -11.94 46.49 -35.40
C ALA A 11 -11.33 47.90 -35.27
N GLY A 12 -10.39 48.29 -36.12
CA GLY A 12 -9.75 49.63 -36.09
C GLY A 12 -8.61 49.76 -35.09
N SER A 13 -8.75 49.21 -33.87
CA SER A 13 -7.71 49.24 -32.84
C SER A 13 -7.87 48.12 -31.82
N ASN A 14 -6.82 47.85 -31.03
CA ASN A 14 -6.88 46.88 -29.92
C ASN A 14 -7.95 47.25 -28.89
N ALA A 15 -8.11 48.55 -28.59
CA ALA A 15 -9.14 49.05 -27.68
C ALA A 15 -10.55 48.69 -28.18
N LYS A 16 -10.82 48.93 -29.47
CA LYS A 16 -12.12 48.62 -30.09
C LYS A 16 -12.36 47.11 -30.19
N ALA A 17 -11.33 46.33 -30.47
CA ALA A 17 -11.41 44.87 -30.43
C ALA A 17 -11.76 44.37 -29.02
N ALA A 18 -11.09 44.89 -27.98
CA ALA A 18 -11.37 44.51 -26.60
C ALA A 18 -12.79 44.88 -26.16
N ILE A 19 -13.30 46.06 -26.57
CA ILE A 19 -14.68 46.49 -26.30
C ILE A 19 -15.71 45.54 -26.93
N ARG A 20 -15.41 44.97 -28.10
CA ARG A 20 -16.28 43.97 -28.76
C ARG A 20 -16.17 42.58 -28.14
N LEU A 21 -14.95 42.14 -27.84
CA LEU A 21 -14.68 40.78 -27.35
C LEU A 21 -15.08 40.60 -25.89
N PHE A 22 -14.89 41.62 -25.05
CA PHE A 22 -15.10 41.50 -23.61
C PHE A 22 -16.56 41.18 -23.22
N PRO A 23 -17.60 41.81 -23.80
CA PRO A 23 -19.00 41.45 -23.55
C PRO A 23 -19.33 40.01 -23.98
N GLU A 24 -18.86 39.60 -25.16
CA GLU A 24 -19.10 38.24 -25.69
C GLU A 24 -18.38 37.17 -24.87
N TRP A 25 -17.15 37.44 -24.43
CA TRP A 25 -16.41 36.54 -23.54
C TRP A 25 -17.10 36.43 -22.18
N LYS A 26 -17.54 37.56 -21.60
CA LYS A 26 -18.31 37.56 -20.34
C LYS A 26 -19.63 36.79 -20.47
N LYS A 27 -20.27 36.81 -21.64
CA LYS A 27 -21.50 36.07 -21.93
C LYS A 27 -21.25 34.56 -22.07
N LYS A 28 -20.24 34.16 -22.85
CA LYS A 28 -19.96 32.74 -23.15
C LYS A 28 -19.17 32.02 -22.04
N ALA A 29 -18.37 32.75 -21.27
CA ALA A 29 -17.49 32.19 -20.24
C ALA A 29 -17.47 33.04 -18.97
N ARG A 30 -18.66 33.30 -18.40
CA ARG A 30 -18.84 34.16 -17.22
C ARG A 30 -17.95 33.79 -16.04
N LYS A 31 -17.81 32.49 -15.75
CA LYS A 31 -16.97 31.97 -14.65
C LYS A 31 -15.48 32.27 -14.87
N GLU A 32 -14.99 32.27 -16.12
CA GLU A 32 -13.60 32.63 -16.45
C GLU A 32 -13.35 34.12 -16.16
N VAL A 33 -14.25 34.99 -16.60
CA VAL A 33 -14.12 36.46 -16.44
C VAL A 33 -14.22 36.90 -14.98
N GLU A 34 -15.13 36.29 -14.21
CA GLU A 34 -15.33 36.62 -12.78
C GLU A 34 -14.15 36.19 -11.91
N ARG A 35 -13.50 35.06 -12.22
CA ARG A 35 -12.33 34.55 -11.48
C ARG A 35 -11.13 35.50 -11.53
N GLU A 36 -10.92 36.19 -12.65
CA GLU A 36 -9.72 37.00 -12.89
C GLU A 36 -9.90 38.50 -12.67
N LYS A 37 -11.14 38.95 -12.46
CA LYS A 37 -11.49 40.39 -12.42
C LYS A 37 -10.95 41.15 -13.65
N THR A 38 -10.87 40.50 -14.82
CA THR A 38 -10.35 41.11 -16.04
C THR A 38 -11.27 42.24 -16.49
N THR A 39 -10.70 43.33 -17.02
CA THR A 39 -11.45 44.45 -17.60
C THR A 39 -11.22 44.54 -19.11
N SER A 40 -12.09 45.25 -19.83
CA SER A 40 -11.87 45.53 -21.26
C SER A 40 -10.51 46.18 -21.53
N LYS A 41 -10.00 47.00 -20.59
CA LYS A 41 -8.69 47.64 -20.72
C LYS A 41 -7.52 46.67 -20.49
N ALA A 42 -7.68 45.70 -19.60
CA ALA A 42 -6.72 44.61 -19.44
C ALA A 42 -6.68 43.71 -20.69
N LEU A 43 -7.84 43.43 -21.29
CA LEU A 43 -7.93 42.67 -22.54
C LEU A 43 -7.25 43.39 -23.72
N GLU A 44 -7.43 44.70 -23.83
CA GLU A 44 -6.70 45.53 -24.82
C GLU A 44 -5.18 45.34 -24.70
N ASN A 45 -4.64 45.41 -23.49
CA ASN A 45 -3.22 45.20 -23.23
C ASN A 45 -2.77 43.79 -23.61
N LYS A 46 -3.59 42.77 -23.34
CA LYS A 46 -3.30 41.37 -23.71
C LYS A 46 -3.29 41.17 -25.22
N ILE A 47 -4.19 41.81 -25.98
CA ILE A 47 -4.18 41.79 -27.45
C ILE A 47 -2.91 42.49 -27.97
N GLY A 48 -2.54 43.62 -27.37
CA GLY A 48 -1.32 44.35 -27.73
C GLY A 48 -0.03 43.59 -27.40
N LEU A 49 -0.02 42.76 -26.36
CA LEU A 49 1.08 41.87 -26.02
C LEU A 49 1.17 40.69 -26.99
N LEU A 50 0.02 40.08 -27.32
CA LEU A 50 -0.06 38.99 -28.30
C LEU A 50 0.53 39.42 -29.65
N HIS A 51 0.22 40.64 -30.11
CA HIS A 51 0.81 41.15 -31.35
C HIS A 51 2.33 41.33 -31.27
N ARG A 52 2.85 41.87 -30.16
CA ARG A 52 4.27 42.21 -30.03
C ARG A 52 5.17 41.02 -29.72
N LYS A 53 4.67 40.05 -28.95
CA LYS A 53 5.47 38.97 -28.39
C LYS A 53 4.93 37.57 -28.70
N GLY A 54 3.72 37.44 -29.25
CA GLY A 54 3.00 36.17 -29.28
C GLY A 54 2.40 35.81 -27.91
N ASP A 55 1.81 34.62 -27.79
CA ASP A 55 1.26 34.13 -26.50
C ASP A 55 2.37 33.51 -25.62
N THR A 56 3.34 34.31 -25.21
CA THR A 56 4.48 33.83 -24.42
C THR A 56 4.11 33.38 -23.01
N THR A 57 2.94 33.78 -22.52
CA THR A 57 2.48 33.51 -21.15
C THR A 57 1.46 32.39 -21.06
N GLY A 58 1.05 31.77 -22.17
CA GLY A 58 -0.05 30.79 -22.21
C GLY A 58 -1.43 31.35 -21.85
N TRP A 59 -1.53 32.66 -21.55
CA TRP A 59 -2.75 33.33 -21.15
C TRP A 59 -3.85 33.24 -22.22
N TRP A 60 -3.50 33.26 -23.50
CA TRP A 60 -4.53 33.01 -24.52
C TRP A 60 -4.88 31.54 -24.56
N ARG A 61 -3.90 30.62 -24.54
CA ARG A 61 -4.12 29.15 -24.55
C ARG A 61 -5.11 28.67 -23.50
N ASP A 62 -5.03 29.17 -22.27
CA ASP A 62 -5.90 28.74 -21.16
C ASP A 62 -7.33 29.32 -21.24
N ARG A 63 -7.66 30.12 -22.26
CA ARG A 63 -8.98 30.73 -22.49
C ARG A 63 -9.50 30.38 -23.89
N PRO A 64 -9.87 29.11 -24.13
CA PRO A 64 -10.24 28.62 -25.46
C PRO A 64 -11.43 29.40 -26.04
N THR A 65 -12.41 29.76 -25.21
CA THR A 65 -13.56 30.58 -25.60
C THR A 65 -13.13 31.95 -26.14
N LEU A 66 -12.18 32.60 -25.46
CA LEU A 66 -11.69 33.92 -25.86
C LEU A 66 -10.77 33.83 -27.09
N ARG A 67 -9.97 32.76 -27.23
CA ARG A 67 -9.18 32.48 -28.43
C ARG A 67 -10.09 32.36 -29.64
N GLN A 68 -11.16 31.57 -29.53
CA GLN A 68 -12.12 31.40 -30.61
C GLN A 68 -12.80 32.72 -30.96
N LEU A 69 -13.23 33.50 -29.97
CA LEU A 69 -13.85 34.81 -30.21
C LEU A 69 -12.90 35.79 -30.95
N LEU A 70 -11.60 35.78 -30.61
CA LEU A 70 -10.63 36.60 -31.32
C LEU A 70 -10.41 36.10 -32.75
N ALA A 71 -10.40 34.78 -32.95
CA ALA A 71 -10.28 34.13 -34.25
C ALA A 71 -11.46 34.46 -35.16
N ASP A 72 -12.67 34.31 -34.64
CA ASP A 72 -13.93 34.67 -35.31
C ASP A 72 -13.93 36.16 -35.72
N LEU A 73 -13.44 37.06 -34.84
CA LEU A 73 -13.41 38.50 -35.11
C LEU A 73 -12.50 38.87 -36.30
N VAL A 74 -11.43 38.13 -36.53
CA VAL A 74 -10.46 38.40 -37.60
C VAL A 74 -10.59 37.44 -38.79
N GLU A 75 -11.58 36.55 -38.75
CA GLU A 75 -11.88 35.56 -39.79
C GLU A 75 -10.64 34.72 -40.14
N LEU A 76 -9.97 34.20 -39.12
CA LEU A 76 -8.85 33.28 -39.23
C LEU A 76 -9.09 32.08 -38.33
N GLU A 77 -8.43 30.97 -38.64
CA GLU A 77 -8.39 29.85 -37.70
C GLU A 77 -7.55 30.23 -36.47
N PRO A 78 -7.88 29.74 -35.26
CA PRO A 78 -7.10 30.02 -34.06
C PRO A 78 -5.61 29.72 -34.24
N ASP A 79 -5.28 28.64 -34.95
CA ASP A 79 -3.90 28.23 -35.20
C ASP A 79 -3.12 29.22 -36.10
N GLU A 80 -3.80 30.04 -36.92
CA GLU A 80 -3.15 31.08 -37.72
C GLU A 80 -2.78 32.33 -36.90
N ILE A 81 -3.41 32.51 -35.74
CA ILE A 81 -3.18 33.64 -34.82
C ILE A 81 -2.21 33.25 -33.71
N PHE A 82 -2.41 32.06 -33.14
CA PHE A 82 -1.72 31.56 -31.96
C PHE A 82 -0.59 30.57 -32.29
N GLY A 83 -0.39 30.27 -33.59
CA GLY A 83 0.43 29.16 -34.07
C GLY A 83 -0.35 27.84 -34.02
N VAL A 84 0.01 26.88 -34.90
CA VAL A 84 -0.43 25.48 -34.76
C VAL A 84 -0.29 25.13 -33.30
N SER A 85 -1.33 24.55 -32.71
CA SER A 85 -1.25 23.93 -31.38
C SER A 85 -0.12 22.90 -31.45
N GLY A 86 1.12 23.36 -31.27
CA GLY A 86 2.30 22.52 -31.30
C GLY A 86 2.01 21.46 -30.27
N ARG A 87 2.00 20.19 -30.72
CA ARG A 87 1.60 19.00 -29.97
C ARG A 87 1.63 19.33 -28.50
N THR A 88 0.46 19.35 -27.84
CA THR A 88 0.38 19.49 -26.39
C THR A 88 1.53 18.66 -25.83
N PRO A 89 2.48 19.24 -25.09
CA PRO A 89 3.65 18.47 -24.69
C PRO A 89 3.10 17.27 -23.92
N THR A 90 3.30 16.07 -24.46
CA THR A 90 2.76 14.85 -23.90
C THR A 90 3.86 14.13 -23.19
N ALA A 91 3.61 13.67 -21.96
CA ALA A 91 4.59 12.87 -21.24
C ALA A 91 4.51 11.41 -21.70
N THR A 92 5.65 10.84 -22.11
CA THR A 92 5.70 9.47 -22.67
C THR A 92 6.19 8.45 -21.66
N PHE A 93 5.74 7.20 -21.80
CA PHE A 93 6.10 6.11 -20.90
C PHE A 93 7.22 5.26 -21.50
N ARG A 94 8.47 5.53 -21.13
CA ARG A 94 9.62 4.79 -21.67
C ARG A 94 9.55 3.28 -21.42
N GLN A 95 9.08 2.86 -20.24
CA GLN A 95 8.98 1.45 -19.85
C GLN A 95 7.77 0.73 -20.48
N PHE A 96 6.79 1.47 -20.98
CA PHE A 96 5.64 0.92 -21.69
C PHE A 96 5.23 1.84 -22.85
N PRO A 97 6.00 1.87 -23.96
CA PRO A 97 5.79 2.83 -25.05
C PRO A 97 4.45 2.68 -25.78
N ALA A 98 3.78 1.54 -25.64
CA ALA A 98 2.45 1.31 -26.19
C ALA A 98 1.33 2.02 -25.41
N LEU A 99 1.59 2.40 -24.15
CA LEU A 99 0.64 3.16 -23.36
C LEU A 99 0.50 4.58 -23.96
N PRO A 100 -0.72 5.06 -24.23
CA PRO A 100 -0.91 6.39 -24.77
C PRO A 100 -0.22 7.46 -23.90
N PRO A 101 0.43 8.48 -24.48
CA PRO A 101 1.06 9.55 -23.73
C PRO A 101 0.09 10.28 -22.81
N LEU A 102 0.57 10.81 -21.68
CA LEU A 102 -0.21 11.65 -20.79
C LEU A 102 -0.38 13.05 -21.41
N GLU A 103 -1.64 13.46 -21.58
CA GLU A 103 -1.99 14.81 -22.02
C GLU A 103 -1.70 15.84 -20.92
N ARG A 104 -1.55 17.11 -21.32
CA ARG A 104 -1.15 18.21 -20.42
C ARG A 104 -2.01 18.26 -19.15
N ASP A 105 -3.32 18.10 -19.26
CA ASP A 105 -4.26 18.26 -18.13
C ASP A 105 -4.61 16.95 -17.41
N GLU A 106 -4.10 15.81 -17.89
CA GLU A 106 -4.47 14.49 -17.38
C GLU A 106 -3.61 14.05 -16.20
N ALA A 107 -4.19 13.80 -15.03
CA ALA A 107 -3.41 13.40 -13.86
C ALA A 107 -2.79 11.99 -14.03
N PRO A 108 -1.51 11.79 -13.62
CA PRO A 108 -0.94 10.45 -13.56
C PRO A 108 -1.66 9.61 -12.48
N CYS A 109 -1.54 8.28 -12.59
CA CYS A 109 -2.14 7.36 -11.62
C CYS A 109 -1.66 7.65 -10.18
N ARG A 110 -2.60 7.63 -9.23
CA ARG A 110 -2.33 7.79 -7.81
C ARG A 110 -1.85 6.47 -7.20
N THR A 111 -0.58 6.43 -6.80
CA THR A 111 0.07 5.25 -6.23
C THR A 111 0.04 5.23 -4.71
N SER A 112 -0.32 6.34 -4.07
CA SER A 112 -0.48 6.45 -2.62
C SER A 112 -1.69 7.32 -2.25
N ARG A 113 -2.11 7.31 -0.98
CA ARG A 113 -3.12 8.26 -0.44
C ARG A 113 -2.70 9.73 -0.60
N ALA A 114 -1.39 10.01 -0.63
CA ALA A 114 -0.86 11.35 -0.87
C ALA A 114 -0.86 11.73 -2.36
N GLY A 115 -1.17 10.78 -3.25
CA GLY A 115 -1.17 10.96 -4.69
C GLY A 115 0.04 10.33 -5.38
N SER A 116 0.27 10.77 -6.61
CA SER A 116 1.46 10.48 -7.41
C SER A 116 2.66 11.35 -6.98
N VAL A 117 3.88 10.98 -7.38
CA VAL A 117 5.09 11.81 -7.14
C VAL A 117 4.94 13.23 -7.71
N PHE A 118 4.22 13.39 -8.82
CA PHE A 118 3.90 14.71 -9.38
C PHE A 118 3.02 15.55 -8.43
N GLU A 119 1.96 14.96 -7.86
CA GLU A 119 1.08 15.66 -6.92
C GLU A 119 1.82 16.00 -5.62
N VAL A 120 2.67 15.09 -5.13
CA VAL A 120 3.52 15.32 -3.95
C VAL A 120 4.51 16.46 -4.20
N ALA A 121 5.18 16.49 -5.35
CA ALA A 121 6.10 17.58 -5.70
C ALA A 121 5.36 18.92 -5.83
N CYS A 122 4.16 18.95 -6.42
CA CYS A 122 3.31 20.15 -6.49
C CYS A 122 2.93 20.68 -5.09
N ALA A 123 2.56 19.77 -4.18
CA ALA A 123 2.24 20.12 -2.80
C ALA A 123 3.45 20.70 -2.07
N ALA A 124 4.63 20.07 -2.21
CA ALA A 124 5.88 20.52 -1.61
C ALA A 124 6.33 21.90 -2.13
N VAL A 125 6.17 22.18 -3.43
CA VAL A 125 6.44 23.50 -4.01
C VAL A 125 5.50 24.58 -3.45
N SER A 126 4.27 24.20 -3.10
CA SER A 126 3.24 25.12 -2.60
C SER A 126 3.26 25.32 -1.08
N ASP A 127 4.08 24.55 -0.37
CA ASP A 127 4.21 24.61 1.09
C ASP A 127 4.90 25.91 1.51
N ARG A 128 4.16 26.76 2.23
CA ARG A 128 4.64 28.06 2.69
C ARG A 128 5.41 27.98 4.01
N GLU A 129 5.21 26.92 4.78
CA GLU A 129 5.88 26.71 6.07
C GLU A 129 7.25 26.08 5.87
N ARG A 130 7.36 25.19 4.87
CA ARG A 130 8.59 24.44 4.57
C ARG A 130 9.01 24.71 3.13
N GLN A 131 10.07 25.50 2.97
CA GLN A 131 10.55 25.89 1.64
C GLN A 131 11.49 24.86 0.99
N ARG A 132 11.95 23.81 1.68
CA ARG A 132 12.93 22.86 1.13
C ARG A 132 12.55 21.43 1.47
N HIS A 133 12.40 20.61 0.44
CA HIS A 133 11.99 19.21 0.54
C HIS A 133 12.96 18.28 -0.17
N TRP A 134 13.40 17.23 0.51
CA TRP A 134 14.12 16.11 -0.06
C TRP A 134 13.19 14.89 -0.09
N ILE A 135 12.84 14.43 -1.29
CA ILE A 135 11.96 13.30 -1.49
C ILE A 135 12.76 12.16 -2.09
N VAL A 136 12.98 11.14 -1.28
CA VAL A 136 13.56 9.87 -1.70
C VAL A 136 12.50 9.11 -2.50
N VAL A 137 12.74 8.94 -3.80
CA VAL A 137 11.86 8.25 -4.73
C VAL A 137 12.68 7.16 -5.42
N PRO A 138 12.33 5.87 -5.32
CA PRO A 138 13.11 4.80 -5.95
C PRO A 138 13.16 4.92 -7.49
N PRO A 139 14.10 4.22 -8.17
CA PRO A 139 14.08 4.06 -9.62
C PRO A 139 12.73 3.56 -10.11
N GLY A 140 12.19 4.15 -11.18
CA GLY A 140 10.83 3.79 -11.64
C GLY A 140 9.69 4.35 -10.80
N GLY A 141 9.96 5.04 -9.68
CA GLY A 141 8.96 5.67 -8.81
C GLY A 141 8.17 6.83 -9.42
N GLY A 142 8.56 7.31 -10.62
CA GLY A 142 7.86 8.39 -11.34
C GLY A 142 8.50 9.77 -11.25
N LYS A 143 9.76 9.89 -10.81
CA LYS A 143 10.53 11.15 -10.76
C LYS A 143 10.58 11.86 -12.11
N SER A 144 11.03 11.17 -13.15
CA SER A 144 11.21 11.75 -14.49
C SER A 144 9.88 12.18 -15.09
N LEU A 145 8.82 11.39 -14.88
CA LEU A 145 7.46 11.75 -15.28
C LEU A 145 6.97 13.00 -14.53
N ALA A 146 7.23 13.11 -13.22
CA ALA A 146 6.86 14.28 -12.43
C ALA A 146 7.56 15.55 -12.94
N VAL A 147 8.86 15.48 -13.22
CA VAL A 147 9.63 16.59 -13.78
C VAL A 147 9.12 16.99 -15.17
N GLU A 148 8.83 16.02 -16.05
CA GLU A 148 8.28 16.28 -17.38
C GLU A 148 6.90 16.95 -17.33
N LEU A 149 6.02 16.48 -16.44
CA LEU A 149 4.70 17.08 -16.22
C LEU A 149 4.81 18.49 -15.63
N LEU A 150 5.71 18.73 -14.67
CA LEU A 150 5.96 20.07 -14.10
C LEU A 150 6.41 21.07 -15.18
N ARG A 151 7.38 20.68 -16.04
CA ARG A 151 7.83 21.52 -17.17
C ARG A 151 6.70 21.87 -18.13
N THR A 152 5.82 20.90 -18.36
CA THR A 152 4.73 20.99 -19.33
C THR A 152 3.54 21.80 -18.81
N ARG A 153 3.18 21.62 -17.54
CA ARG A 153 2.00 22.25 -16.92
C ARG A 153 2.26 23.67 -16.48
N PHE A 154 3.44 23.92 -15.91
CA PHE A 154 3.81 25.17 -15.26
C PHE A 154 5.02 25.85 -15.95
N PRO A 155 4.99 26.06 -17.29
CA PRO A 155 6.12 26.59 -18.01
C PRO A 155 6.45 28.01 -17.53
N GLY A 156 7.67 28.19 -17.02
CA GLY A 156 8.15 29.48 -16.54
C GLY A 156 7.77 29.83 -15.10
N GLU A 157 6.82 29.12 -14.50
CA GLU A 157 6.44 29.25 -13.08
C GLU A 157 7.31 28.37 -12.18
N VAL A 158 7.65 27.16 -12.63
CA VAL A 158 8.52 26.22 -11.91
C VAL A 158 9.74 25.89 -12.78
N ALA A 159 10.94 26.03 -12.21
CA ALA A 159 12.17 25.55 -12.83
C ALA A 159 12.36 24.07 -12.50
N ALA A 160 11.87 23.18 -13.38
CA ALA A 160 11.97 21.74 -13.21
C ALA A 160 13.09 21.15 -14.09
N GLN A 161 14.08 20.46 -13.53
CA GLN A 161 15.21 19.90 -14.30
C GLN A 161 15.64 18.50 -13.79
N THR A 162 16.23 17.69 -14.68
CA THR A 162 16.90 16.43 -14.33
C THR A 162 18.40 16.70 -14.42
N VAL A 163 19.13 16.31 -13.37
CA VAL A 163 20.58 16.48 -13.26
C VAL A 163 21.24 15.17 -12.89
N VAL A 164 22.49 15.00 -13.30
CA VAL A 164 23.27 13.80 -13.00
C VAL A 164 23.68 13.81 -11.53
N ARG A 165 24.25 14.92 -11.06
CA ARG A 165 24.68 15.08 -9.65
C ARG A 165 24.07 16.33 -9.03
N LEU A 166 24.03 16.36 -7.70
CA LEU A 166 23.52 17.49 -6.94
C LEU A 166 24.31 18.79 -7.20
N ALA A 167 25.61 18.68 -7.48
CA ALA A 167 26.46 19.82 -7.84
C ALA A 167 25.96 20.58 -9.08
N ASP A 168 25.33 19.89 -10.04
CA ASP A 168 24.77 20.52 -11.25
C ASP A 168 23.51 21.34 -10.93
N ALA A 169 22.72 20.91 -9.93
CA ALA A 169 21.57 21.66 -9.44
C ALA A 169 21.99 23.00 -8.79
N VAL A 170 23.17 23.06 -8.16
CA VAL A 170 23.71 24.30 -7.58
C VAL A 170 23.93 25.36 -8.66
N ALA A 171 24.45 24.96 -9.82
CA ALA A 171 24.65 25.89 -10.93
C ALA A 171 23.30 26.49 -11.40
N LEU A 172 22.26 25.67 -11.46
CA LEU A 172 20.92 26.10 -11.83
C LEU A 172 20.31 27.07 -10.80
N ALA A 173 20.38 26.73 -9.51
CA ALA A 173 19.88 27.58 -8.42
C ALA A 173 20.54 28.97 -8.38
N ARG A 174 21.81 29.07 -8.80
CA ARG A 174 22.52 30.37 -8.89
C ARG A 174 22.04 31.24 -10.04
N THR A 175 21.57 30.66 -11.13
CA THR A 175 21.08 31.42 -12.30
C THR A 175 19.69 32.00 -12.12
N ASP A 176 18.89 31.38 -11.24
CA ASP A 176 17.49 31.74 -11.02
C ASP A 176 17.15 31.51 -9.55
N THR A 177 17.28 32.57 -8.76
CA THR A 177 17.29 32.49 -7.29
C THR A 177 15.90 32.56 -6.65
N ALA A 178 14.87 32.93 -7.40
CA ALA A 178 13.55 33.27 -6.86
C ALA A 178 12.45 32.29 -7.26
N ARG A 179 12.55 31.63 -8.42
CA ARG A 179 11.51 30.69 -8.85
C ARG A 179 11.59 29.38 -8.07
N PRO A 180 10.45 28.70 -7.84
CA PRO A 180 10.46 27.34 -7.32
C PRO A 180 11.32 26.42 -8.18
N LEU A 181 12.22 25.68 -7.54
CA LEU A 181 13.14 24.76 -8.19
C LEU A 181 12.75 23.32 -7.84
N VAL A 182 12.54 22.48 -8.86
CA VAL A 182 12.34 21.03 -8.71
C VAL A 182 13.43 20.30 -9.49
N VAL A 183 14.27 19.56 -8.80
CA VAL A 183 15.40 18.86 -9.42
C VAL A 183 15.31 17.36 -9.15
N GLU A 184 15.22 16.58 -10.23
CA GLU A 184 15.50 15.15 -10.19
C GLU A 184 17.01 14.96 -10.24
N VAL A 185 17.55 14.24 -9.25
CA VAL A 185 18.97 13.90 -9.17
C VAL A 185 19.12 12.41 -9.44
N GLU A 186 19.98 12.04 -10.38
CA GLU A 186 20.19 10.64 -10.73
C GLU A 186 21.12 9.91 -9.76
N GLU A 187 22.20 10.56 -9.31
CA GLU A 187 23.29 9.89 -8.58
C GLU A 187 23.71 10.63 -7.30
N ALA A 188 24.06 9.83 -6.29
CA ALA A 188 24.75 10.31 -5.10
C ALA A 188 26.25 10.48 -5.40
N ASP A 189 26.84 11.56 -4.89
CA ASP A 189 28.26 11.81 -4.87
C ASP A 189 28.68 12.18 -3.45
N ALA A 190 29.12 11.18 -2.69
CA ALA A 190 29.53 11.35 -1.29
C ALA A 190 30.62 12.42 -1.09
N THR A 191 31.37 12.79 -2.14
CA THR A 191 32.42 13.82 -2.04
C THR A 191 31.87 15.25 -2.14
N THR A 192 30.81 15.48 -2.91
CA THR A 192 30.30 16.83 -3.23
C THR A 192 28.90 17.10 -2.72
N ASP A 193 28.10 16.08 -2.41
CA ASP A 193 26.69 16.22 -2.06
C ASP A 193 26.49 17.09 -0.83
N LEU A 194 27.25 16.87 0.25
CA LEU A 194 27.12 17.67 1.48
C LEU A 194 27.33 19.16 1.23
N SER A 195 28.42 19.51 0.53
CA SER A 195 28.70 20.90 0.15
C SER A 195 27.67 21.47 -0.83
N SER A 196 27.08 20.61 -1.66
CA SER A 196 26.06 21.01 -2.63
C SER A 196 24.73 21.30 -1.94
N VAL A 197 24.32 20.53 -0.92
CA VAL A 197 23.10 20.88 -0.16
C VAL A 197 23.29 22.22 0.56
N SER A 198 24.44 22.46 1.18
CA SER A 198 24.72 23.76 1.82
C SER A 198 24.67 24.92 0.81
N ALA A 199 25.15 24.72 -0.41
CA ALA A 199 25.06 25.74 -1.45
C ALA A 199 23.60 25.97 -1.91
N LEU A 200 22.79 24.92 -1.99
CA LEU A 200 21.37 25.01 -2.36
C LEU A 200 20.51 25.73 -1.30
N GLU A 201 20.94 25.76 -0.04
CA GLU A 201 20.27 26.54 1.02
C GLU A 201 20.22 28.05 0.71
N THR A 202 21.11 28.54 -0.16
CA THR A 202 21.15 29.96 -0.55
C THR A 202 20.04 30.37 -1.54
N HIS A 203 19.34 29.40 -2.13
CA HIS A 203 18.18 29.64 -2.99
C HIS A 203 17.02 30.24 -2.19
N GLN A 204 16.36 31.27 -2.74
CA GLN A 204 15.27 31.98 -2.05
C GLN A 204 13.89 31.42 -2.36
N GLY A 205 13.72 30.74 -3.50
CA GLY A 205 12.47 30.08 -3.87
C GLY A 205 12.28 28.72 -3.17
N PRO A 206 11.05 28.16 -3.16
CA PRO A 206 10.83 26.77 -2.75
C PRO A 206 11.71 25.81 -3.54
N MET A 207 12.25 24.79 -2.90
CA MET A 207 13.10 23.78 -3.52
C MET A 207 12.62 22.38 -3.20
N VAL A 208 12.55 21.53 -4.22
CA VAL A 208 12.25 20.11 -4.09
C VAL A 208 13.33 19.31 -4.81
N VAL A 209 14.00 18.42 -4.08
CA VAL A 209 14.93 17.44 -4.64
C VAL A 209 14.22 16.09 -4.70
N LEU A 210 14.16 15.48 -5.88
CA LEU A 210 13.69 14.12 -6.10
C LEU A 210 14.90 13.24 -6.36
N ALA A 211 15.31 12.42 -5.40
CA ALA A 211 16.52 11.60 -5.49
C ALA A 211 16.22 10.12 -5.23
N PRO A 212 16.95 9.16 -5.82
CA PRO A 212 16.83 7.75 -5.46
C PRO A 212 17.54 7.39 -4.15
N PHE A 213 18.21 8.33 -3.49
CA PHE A 213 18.99 8.11 -2.28
C PHE A 213 18.61 9.11 -1.19
N LYS A 214 19.04 8.79 0.03
CA LYS A 214 18.77 9.58 1.24
C LYS A 214 19.52 10.91 1.20
N HIS A 215 18.99 11.92 1.86
CA HIS A 215 19.73 13.16 2.08
C HIS A 215 21.06 12.83 2.81
N PRO A 216 22.18 13.52 2.51
CA PRO A 216 23.49 13.18 3.08
C PRO A 216 23.54 13.14 4.61
N ASP A 217 22.71 13.96 5.27
CA ASP A 217 22.62 14.08 6.74
C ASP A 217 21.37 13.40 7.36
N GLU A 218 20.69 12.49 6.66
CA GLU A 218 19.29 12.15 7.00
C GLU A 218 19.03 11.06 8.05
N HIS A 219 18.01 11.35 8.88
CA HIS A 219 17.06 10.38 9.44
C HIS A 219 15.69 10.53 8.75
N ILE A 220 15.23 9.50 8.03
CA ILE A 220 14.01 9.57 7.19
C ILE A 220 12.73 9.47 8.01
N THR A 221 11.76 10.32 7.72
CA THR A 221 10.36 10.13 8.12
C THR A 221 9.60 9.35 7.03
N GLU A 222 9.05 8.19 7.37
CA GLU A 222 8.22 7.40 6.44
C GLU A 222 6.86 8.07 6.20
N TRP A 223 6.40 8.11 4.94
CA TRP A 223 5.06 8.62 4.62
C TRP A 223 4.03 7.49 4.69
N ARG A 224 3.28 7.45 5.79
CA ARG A 224 2.01 6.72 5.88
C ARG A 224 0.95 7.56 6.58
N THR A 225 0.22 8.34 5.75
CA THR A 225 -1.08 8.98 5.98
C THR A 225 -1.26 9.94 7.17
N SER A 226 -1.89 11.08 6.87
CA SER A 226 -2.29 12.19 7.75
C SER A 226 -1.15 13.05 8.32
N LEU A 227 -1.06 14.30 7.83
CA LEU A 227 -0.56 15.40 8.64
C LEU A 227 -1.74 16.32 8.98
N PRO A 228 -1.73 17.03 10.14
CA PRO A 228 -0.74 16.99 11.23
C PRO A 228 -1.37 16.85 12.63
N GLU A 229 -0.58 16.46 13.64
CA GLU A 229 -0.33 17.33 14.81
C GLU A 229 0.79 16.82 15.73
N SER A 230 1.75 17.74 15.99
CA SER A 230 2.62 17.87 17.16
C SER A 230 3.93 17.04 17.27
N THR A 231 5.02 17.72 16.85
CA THR A 231 6.32 17.93 17.55
C THR A 231 7.22 16.73 17.91
N THR A 232 8.29 16.49 17.12
CA THR A 232 9.69 17.03 17.19
C THR A 232 10.65 16.28 18.12
N ARG A 233 11.79 15.85 17.55
CA ARG A 233 13.19 15.89 18.05
C ARG A 233 14.05 15.00 17.12
N GLY A 234 15.06 15.48 16.40
CA GLY A 234 15.57 16.83 16.24
C GLY A 234 16.67 16.86 15.18
N TRP A 235 16.68 17.91 14.38
CA TRP A 235 17.90 18.43 13.74
C TRP A 235 17.61 19.87 13.31
N ASN A 236 18.63 20.74 13.30
CA ASN A 236 18.53 22.15 12.90
C ASN A 236 18.42 22.32 11.36
N GLY A 237 17.97 21.29 10.64
CA GLY A 237 18.04 21.23 9.18
C GLY A 237 16.97 22.09 8.51
N THR A 238 17.38 22.90 7.54
CA THR A 238 16.49 23.68 6.67
C THR A 238 15.62 22.81 5.75
N TRP A 239 15.87 21.48 5.71
CA TRP A 239 15.27 20.50 4.81
C TRP A 239 14.25 19.62 5.51
N THR A 240 13.08 19.46 4.89
CA THR A 240 12.13 18.39 5.21
C THR A 240 12.45 17.18 4.36
N THR A 241 12.57 16.01 4.97
CA THR A 241 12.99 14.82 4.26
C THR A 241 12.01 13.66 4.42
N SER A 242 11.89 12.85 3.37
CA SER A 242 10.61 12.27 3.00
C SER A 242 10.82 11.10 2.02
N ARG A 243 10.10 9.97 2.15
CA ARG A 243 10.12 8.84 1.20
C ARG A 243 8.81 8.68 0.43
N ALA A 244 8.87 8.65 -0.90
CA ALA A 244 7.75 8.27 -1.75
C ALA A 244 7.71 6.74 -1.90
N ALA A 245 6.67 6.12 -1.33
CA ALA A 245 6.38 4.71 -1.48
C ALA A 245 4.91 4.49 -1.86
N PRO A 246 4.59 3.56 -2.76
CA PRO A 246 3.21 3.16 -3.00
C PRO A 246 2.55 2.57 -1.75
N ASP A 247 1.23 2.68 -1.63
CA ASP A 247 0.46 2.09 -0.51
C ASP A 247 -0.29 0.81 -0.91
N ALA A 248 -0.94 0.14 0.05
CA ALA A 248 -1.65 -1.10 -0.22
C ALA A 248 -2.69 -0.94 -1.36
N GLY A 249 -2.72 -1.93 -2.27
CA GLY A 249 -3.65 -1.97 -3.41
C GLY A 249 -3.26 -1.06 -4.59
N TRP A 250 -2.09 -0.41 -4.56
CA TRP A 250 -1.63 0.45 -5.66
C TRP A 250 -1.50 -0.28 -7.00
N VAL A 251 -1.06 -1.55 -6.98
CA VAL A 251 -0.92 -2.39 -8.18
C VAL A 251 -2.25 -2.53 -8.91
N ALA A 252 -3.31 -2.95 -8.20
CA ALA A 252 -4.64 -3.13 -8.78
C ALA A 252 -5.22 -1.82 -9.34
N ARG A 253 -5.02 -0.70 -8.62
CA ARG A 253 -5.44 0.63 -9.12
C ARG A 253 -4.71 1.02 -10.39
N MET A 254 -3.39 0.80 -10.44
CA MET A 254 -2.58 1.14 -11.60
C MET A 254 -2.88 0.25 -12.80
N LEU A 255 -3.10 -1.05 -12.61
CA LEU A 255 -3.53 -1.96 -13.68
C LEU A 255 -4.88 -1.56 -14.25
N SER A 256 -5.84 -1.16 -13.41
CA SER A 256 -7.13 -0.64 -13.87
C SER A 256 -6.95 0.64 -14.69
N TRP A 257 -6.11 1.57 -14.22
CA TRP A 257 -5.79 2.79 -14.95
C TRP A 257 -5.09 2.52 -16.30
N ILE A 258 -4.23 1.51 -16.38
CA ILE A 258 -3.60 1.08 -17.64
C ILE A 258 -4.65 0.51 -18.61
N GLU A 259 -5.50 -0.40 -18.13
CA GLU A 259 -6.55 -1.03 -18.94
C GLU A 259 -7.52 -0.01 -19.53
N ASP A 260 -7.97 0.95 -18.72
CA ASP A 260 -8.85 2.04 -19.17
C ASP A 260 -8.19 2.85 -20.29
N ARG A 261 -6.88 3.13 -20.19
CA ARG A 261 -6.16 3.89 -21.22
C ARG A 261 -5.96 3.09 -22.51
N LEU A 262 -5.63 1.81 -22.40
CA LEU A 262 -5.45 0.95 -23.56
C LEU A 262 -6.78 0.70 -24.28
N SER A 263 -7.88 0.54 -23.52
CA SER A 263 -9.23 0.36 -24.08
C SER A 263 -9.71 1.58 -24.88
N ASN A 264 -9.23 2.78 -24.53
CA ASN A 264 -9.51 4.01 -25.27
C ASN A 264 -8.53 4.26 -26.44
N SER A 265 -7.55 3.37 -26.64
CA SER A 265 -6.61 3.40 -27.76
C SER A 265 -7.17 2.60 -28.94
N PRO A 266 -6.99 3.06 -30.20
CA PRO A 266 -7.39 2.28 -31.38
C PRO A 266 -6.52 1.03 -31.64
N ARG A 267 -5.56 0.75 -30.75
CA ARG A 267 -4.61 -0.35 -30.87
C ARG A 267 -5.20 -1.63 -30.29
N ASP A 268 -5.04 -2.73 -31.01
CA ASP A 268 -5.29 -4.07 -30.48
C ASP A 268 -4.25 -4.41 -29.39
N THR A 269 -4.74 -4.79 -28.21
CA THR A 269 -3.93 -5.06 -27.01
C THR A 269 -4.24 -6.45 -26.48
N LYS A 270 -3.20 -7.18 -26.06
CA LYS A 270 -3.35 -8.44 -25.32
C LYS A 270 -3.39 -8.23 -23.81
N PHE A 271 -3.35 -6.97 -23.36
CA PHE A 271 -3.32 -6.64 -21.95
C PHE A 271 -4.67 -6.98 -21.30
N ASP A 272 -4.61 -7.74 -20.22
CA ASP A 272 -5.76 -8.10 -19.38
C ASP A 272 -5.35 -7.89 -17.93
N LYS A 273 -6.00 -6.96 -17.22
CA LYS A 273 -5.63 -6.65 -15.83
C LYS A 273 -5.80 -7.86 -14.91
N ASP A 274 -6.85 -8.65 -15.12
CA ASP A 274 -7.19 -9.77 -14.26
C ASP A 274 -6.22 -10.92 -14.50
N GLY A 275 -5.77 -11.09 -15.75
CA GLY A 275 -4.66 -11.95 -16.13
C GLY A 275 -3.34 -11.59 -15.46
N VAL A 276 -3.00 -10.29 -15.40
CA VAL A 276 -1.77 -9.82 -14.72
C VAL A 276 -1.86 -10.05 -13.21
N LEU A 277 -2.98 -9.69 -12.57
CA LEU A 277 -3.18 -9.89 -11.13
C LEU A 277 -3.07 -11.36 -10.75
N ARG A 278 -3.76 -12.24 -11.49
CA ARG A 278 -3.71 -13.69 -11.27
C ARG A 278 -2.29 -14.23 -11.41
N TRP A 279 -1.57 -13.81 -12.44
CA TRP A 279 -0.19 -14.24 -12.65
C TRP A 279 0.75 -13.72 -11.54
N LEU A 280 0.55 -12.50 -11.03
CA LEU A 280 1.31 -11.99 -9.88
C LEU A 280 1.01 -12.75 -8.59
N ASP A 281 -0.24 -13.17 -8.39
CA ASP A 281 -0.63 -14.02 -7.25
C ASP A 281 0.00 -15.42 -7.36
N GLU A 282 0.12 -15.97 -8.56
CA GLU A 282 0.82 -17.23 -8.85
C GLU A 282 2.35 -17.12 -8.68
N HIS A 283 2.92 -15.91 -8.83
CA HIS A 283 4.35 -15.65 -8.77
C HIS A 283 4.71 -14.59 -7.71
N PRO A 284 4.57 -14.90 -6.42
CA PRO A 284 4.70 -13.93 -5.33
C PRO A 284 6.10 -13.30 -5.23
N ALA A 285 7.15 -14.02 -5.66
CA ALA A 285 8.50 -13.45 -5.77
C ALA A 285 8.53 -12.24 -6.72
N VAL A 286 7.89 -12.35 -7.88
CA VAL A 286 7.79 -11.25 -8.84
C VAL A 286 6.93 -10.13 -8.29
N HIS A 287 5.81 -10.46 -7.64
CA HIS A 287 4.97 -9.45 -6.99
C HIS A 287 5.76 -8.66 -5.95
N ARG A 288 6.60 -9.32 -5.13
CA ARG A 288 7.51 -8.63 -4.21
C ARG A 288 8.66 -7.89 -4.90
N ALA A 289 9.02 -8.22 -6.14
CA ALA A 289 10.01 -7.48 -6.91
C ALA A 289 9.41 -6.23 -7.58
N VAL A 290 8.08 -6.19 -7.79
CA VAL A 290 7.36 -5.01 -8.29
C VAL A 290 7.17 -4.00 -7.16
N GLN A 291 8.17 -3.15 -6.98
CA GLN A 291 8.20 -2.13 -5.93
C GLN A 291 7.75 -0.75 -6.42
N THR A 292 7.83 -0.50 -7.73
CA THR A 292 7.57 0.83 -8.30
C THR A 292 6.64 0.79 -9.53
N PRO A 293 5.98 1.91 -9.87
CA PRO A 293 5.22 2.04 -11.11
C PRO A 293 6.02 1.66 -12.36
N GLY A 294 7.32 1.97 -12.40
CA GLY A 294 8.20 1.60 -13.50
C GLY A 294 8.38 0.09 -13.65
N ASP A 295 8.47 -0.64 -12.53
CA ASP A 295 8.53 -2.11 -12.53
C ASP A 295 7.24 -2.70 -13.10
N LEU A 296 6.09 -2.19 -12.62
CA LEU A 296 4.78 -2.65 -13.08
C LEU A 296 4.55 -2.33 -14.57
N LEU A 297 4.93 -1.12 -15.03
CA LEU A 297 4.82 -0.75 -16.45
C LEU A 297 5.65 -1.67 -17.34
N ALA A 298 6.86 -2.03 -16.91
CA ALA A 298 7.70 -2.95 -17.66
C ALA A 298 7.08 -4.35 -17.75
N LEU A 299 6.47 -4.84 -16.66
CA LEU A 299 5.72 -6.10 -16.68
C LEU A 299 4.52 -6.01 -17.63
N CYS A 300 3.74 -4.94 -17.55
CA CYS A 300 2.57 -4.69 -18.41
C CYS A 300 2.97 -4.66 -19.89
N ALA A 301 4.15 -4.13 -20.22
CA ALA A 301 4.65 -4.11 -21.59
C ALA A 301 4.93 -5.52 -22.15
N ASP A 302 5.40 -6.47 -21.32
CA ASP A 302 5.54 -7.88 -21.74
C ASP A 302 4.16 -8.53 -21.92
N PHE A 303 3.21 -8.28 -21.02
CA PHE A 303 1.83 -8.79 -21.14
C PHE A 303 1.10 -8.26 -22.38
N ASP A 304 1.21 -6.97 -22.68
CA ASP A 304 0.61 -6.37 -23.88
C ASP A 304 1.15 -7.00 -25.18
N ALA A 305 2.44 -7.35 -25.22
CA ALA A 305 3.06 -7.95 -26.38
C ALA A 305 2.77 -9.46 -26.52
N TYR A 306 2.79 -10.20 -25.41
CA TYR A 306 2.86 -11.67 -25.43
C TYR A 306 1.74 -12.39 -24.65
N GLY A 307 0.87 -11.69 -23.92
CA GLY A 307 -0.20 -12.29 -23.13
C GLY A 307 0.25 -12.80 -21.76
N SER A 308 -0.48 -13.77 -21.18
CA SER A 308 -0.25 -14.29 -19.82
C SER A 308 0.73 -15.47 -19.73
N GLU A 309 1.22 -16.01 -20.84
CA GLU A 309 2.08 -17.20 -20.85
C GLU A 309 3.55 -16.93 -20.49
N GLY A 310 4.16 -17.93 -19.84
CA GLY A 310 5.59 -17.99 -19.52
C GLY A 310 5.90 -17.90 -18.03
N THR A 311 6.95 -18.60 -17.62
CA THR A 311 7.55 -18.48 -16.29
C THR A 311 8.18 -17.09 -16.11
N PRO A 312 8.42 -16.63 -14.86
CA PRO A 312 9.09 -15.36 -14.60
C PRO A 312 10.43 -15.20 -15.33
N HIS A 313 11.23 -16.28 -15.38
CA HIS A 313 12.54 -16.27 -16.03
C HIS A 313 12.43 -16.08 -17.54
N GLU A 314 11.58 -16.86 -18.21
CA GLU A 314 11.34 -16.74 -19.66
C GLU A 314 10.82 -15.35 -20.04
N ARG A 315 9.95 -14.78 -19.21
CA ARG A 315 9.46 -13.41 -19.37
C ARG A 315 10.56 -12.37 -19.22
N ALA A 316 11.43 -12.53 -18.23
CA ALA A 316 12.53 -11.60 -18.01
C ALA A 316 13.52 -11.61 -19.18
N GLU A 317 13.90 -12.79 -19.68
CA GLU A 317 14.74 -12.92 -20.88
C GLU A 317 14.08 -12.30 -22.12
N ARG A 318 12.80 -12.61 -22.33
CA ARG A 318 12.03 -12.07 -23.46
C ARG A 318 11.89 -10.55 -23.37
N TRP A 319 11.56 -10.02 -22.20
CA TRP A 319 11.46 -8.57 -21.97
C TRP A 319 12.81 -7.90 -22.24
N LEU A 320 13.91 -8.46 -21.72
CA LEU A 320 15.25 -7.91 -21.90
C LEU A 320 15.62 -7.84 -23.39
N ARG A 321 15.42 -8.94 -24.13
CA ARG A 321 15.74 -9.03 -25.57
C ARG A 321 14.86 -8.16 -26.45
N THR A 322 13.62 -7.86 -26.05
CA THR A 322 12.63 -7.25 -26.97
C THR A 322 12.21 -5.82 -26.61
N ILE A 323 12.20 -5.47 -25.32
CA ILE A 323 11.82 -4.16 -24.80
C ILE A 323 13.06 -3.48 -24.20
N GLY A 324 13.79 -4.18 -23.32
CA GLY A 324 14.97 -3.63 -22.66
C GLY A 324 16.05 -3.14 -23.63
N MET A 325 16.41 -3.96 -24.63
CA MET A 325 17.45 -3.59 -25.61
C MET A 325 17.05 -2.42 -26.53
N LYS A 326 15.74 -2.13 -26.69
CA LYS A 326 15.28 -0.96 -27.45
C LYS A 326 15.45 0.35 -26.70
N ALA A 327 15.70 0.31 -25.39
CA ALA A 327 15.95 1.48 -24.58
C ALA A 327 17.40 1.98 -24.69
N LEU A 328 18.30 1.20 -25.31
CA LEU A 328 19.69 1.60 -25.51
C LEU A 328 19.78 2.83 -26.45
N PRO A 329 20.71 3.76 -26.19
CA PRO A 329 20.91 4.93 -27.03
C PRO A 329 21.41 4.56 -28.44
N ASP A 330 21.13 5.41 -29.43
CA ASP A 330 21.46 5.19 -30.85
C ASP A 330 22.97 5.05 -31.13
N ASP A 331 23.80 5.57 -30.24
CA ASP A 331 25.27 5.50 -30.29
C ASP A 331 25.84 4.23 -29.64
N ALA A 332 24.99 3.35 -29.09
CA ALA A 332 25.41 2.04 -28.62
C ALA A 332 26.05 1.24 -29.78
N PRO A 333 27.16 0.51 -29.55
CA PRO A 333 27.81 -0.27 -30.59
C PRO A 333 26.85 -1.30 -31.20
N ARG A 334 26.48 -1.10 -32.47
CA ARG A 334 25.35 -1.80 -33.11
C ARG A 334 25.46 -3.32 -33.07
N SER A 335 26.65 -3.87 -33.30
CA SER A 335 26.89 -5.32 -33.24
C SER A 335 26.62 -5.88 -31.84
N TRP A 336 27.12 -5.22 -30.80
CA TRP A 336 26.88 -5.61 -29.42
C TRP A 336 25.42 -5.40 -29.02
N ALA A 337 24.83 -4.24 -29.32
CA ALA A 337 23.43 -3.94 -29.00
C ALA A 337 22.45 -4.93 -29.64
N THR A 338 22.76 -5.43 -30.84
CA THR A 338 21.90 -6.37 -31.57
C THR A 338 22.06 -7.81 -31.10
N TYR A 339 23.29 -8.26 -30.80
CA TYR A 339 23.58 -9.69 -30.63
C TYR A 339 24.14 -10.11 -29.27
N GLY A 340 24.69 -9.18 -28.47
CA GLY A 340 25.41 -9.52 -27.24
C GLY A 340 24.95 -8.79 -25.99
N ALA A 341 24.20 -7.70 -26.11
CA ALA A 341 23.86 -6.86 -24.97
C ALA A 341 22.93 -7.56 -23.96
N ALA A 342 21.93 -8.31 -24.42
CA ALA A 342 21.02 -9.04 -23.53
C ALA A 342 21.75 -10.14 -22.72
N ASP A 343 22.61 -10.92 -23.38
CA ASP A 343 23.40 -11.97 -22.74
C ASP A 343 24.40 -11.35 -21.77
N CYS A 344 25.08 -10.26 -22.17
CA CYS A 344 25.98 -9.50 -21.32
C CYS A 344 25.27 -8.98 -20.05
N VAL A 345 24.07 -8.40 -20.17
CA VAL A 345 23.30 -7.92 -19.02
C VAL A 345 22.91 -9.08 -18.10
N THR A 346 22.47 -10.20 -18.67
CA THR A 346 22.11 -11.40 -17.90
C THR A 346 23.31 -11.90 -17.11
N GLU A 347 24.47 -12.05 -17.77
CA GLU A 347 25.71 -12.47 -17.13
C GLU A 347 26.18 -11.48 -16.06
N MET A 348 26.07 -10.16 -16.29
CA MET A 348 26.42 -9.14 -15.29
C MET A 348 25.55 -9.24 -14.04
N VAL A 349 24.23 -9.37 -14.22
CA VAL A 349 23.25 -9.42 -13.12
C VAL A 349 23.45 -10.70 -12.31
N VAL A 350 23.62 -11.82 -13.00
CA VAL A 350 23.94 -13.11 -12.36
C VAL A 350 25.27 -13.02 -11.64
N ALA A 351 26.34 -12.55 -12.28
CA ALA A 351 27.66 -12.44 -11.66
C ALA A 351 27.62 -11.54 -10.41
N HIS A 352 26.89 -10.42 -10.45
CA HIS A 352 26.70 -9.56 -9.30
C HIS A 352 25.94 -10.25 -8.16
N ALA A 353 24.85 -10.93 -8.46
CA ALA A 353 24.05 -11.65 -7.47
C ALA A 353 24.81 -12.83 -6.86
N LEU A 354 25.64 -13.52 -7.63
CA LEU A 354 26.44 -14.66 -7.17
C LEU A 354 27.81 -14.23 -6.58
N ASP A 355 28.16 -12.95 -6.59
CA ASP A 355 29.43 -12.47 -6.05
C ASP A 355 29.46 -12.57 -4.51
N ARG A 356 30.34 -13.42 -3.99
CA ARG A 356 30.48 -13.69 -2.54
C ARG A 356 31.47 -12.76 -1.84
N THR A 357 32.13 -11.86 -2.56
CA THR A 357 33.18 -10.99 -2.01
C THR A 357 32.63 -9.76 -1.31
N THR A 358 31.40 -9.35 -1.65
CA THR A 358 30.76 -8.12 -1.19
C THR A 358 29.27 -8.37 -0.93
N ALA A 359 28.70 -7.72 0.08
CA ALA A 359 27.25 -7.72 0.28
C ALA A 359 26.54 -7.20 -0.98
N LEU A 360 25.32 -7.67 -1.24
CA LEU A 360 24.61 -7.40 -2.51
C LEU A 360 24.39 -5.89 -2.76
N GLN A 361 24.37 -5.07 -1.71
CA GLN A 361 23.76 -3.73 -1.74
C GLN A 361 24.74 -2.56 -1.54
N GLU A 362 25.93 -2.58 -2.14
CA GLU A 362 26.86 -1.42 -2.10
C GLU A 362 27.69 -1.28 -3.40
N ARG A 363 27.07 -1.38 -4.58
CA ARG A 363 27.81 -1.23 -5.85
C ARG A 363 27.57 0.12 -6.53
N PRO A 364 28.55 1.05 -6.52
CA PRO A 364 28.50 2.21 -7.40
C PRO A 364 28.67 1.78 -8.86
N PHE A 365 28.32 2.64 -9.81
CA PHE A 365 28.48 2.37 -11.26
C PHE A 365 29.90 1.90 -11.63
N ALA A 366 30.92 2.47 -10.98
CA ALA A 366 32.31 2.07 -11.20
C ALA A 366 32.58 0.59 -10.87
N ALA A 367 31.92 0.03 -9.85
CA ALA A 367 32.07 -1.35 -9.44
C ALA A 367 31.37 -2.33 -10.39
N TRP A 368 30.39 -1.88 -11.18
CA TRP A 368 29.73 -2.73 -12.19
C TRP A 368 30.65 -3.12 -13.35
N ARG A 369 31.78 -2.41 -13.54
CA ARG A 369 32.79 -2.77 -14.53
C ARG A 369 33.45 -4.12 -14.28
N THR A 370 33.53 -4.54 -13.02
CA THR A 370 34.24 -5.78 -12.64
C THR A 370 33.41 -7.04 -12.90
N VAL A 371 32.11 -6.88 -13.13
CA VAL A 371 31.17 -7.98 -13.46
C VAL A 371 30.82 -8.02 -14.94
N VAL A 372 31.41 -7.14 -15.76
CA VAL A 372 31.29 -7.22 -17.22
C VAL A 372 32.05 -8.45 -17.70
N PRO A 373 31.41 -9.37 -18.46
CA PRO A 373 32.05 -10.58 -18.96
C PRO A 373 33.28 -10.29 -19.81
N GLN A 374 34.37 -11.03 -19.60
CA GLN A 374 35.60 -10.86 -20.38
C GLN A 374 35.38 -11.17 -21.89
N GLY A 375 34.48 -12.11 -22.21
CA GLY A 375 34.08 -12.43 -23.59
C GLY A 375 33.29 -11.32 -24.28
N ALA A 376 32.59 -10.49 -23.51
CA ALA A 376 31.96 -9.26 -23.99
C ALA A 376 32.96 -8.11 -24.18
N SER A 377 34.27 -8.37 -24.12
CA SER A 377 35.35 -7.41 -24.34
C SER A 377 36.44 -7.96 -25.29
N ALA A 378 36.25 -9.14 -25.89
CA ALA A 378 37.31 -9.93 -26.53
C ALA A 378 37.40 -9.81 -28.07
N SER A 379 36.68 -8.88 -28.70
CA SER A 379 36.80 -8.58 -30.14
C SER A 379 37.01 -7.08 -30.32
N ASP A 380 37.79 -6.68 -31.33
CA ASP A 380 38.02 -5.27 -31.71
C ASP A 380 36.72 -4.49 -32.04
N ALA A 381 35.58 -5.18 -32.08
CA ALA A 381 34.24 -4.64 -32.30
C ALA A 381 33.35 -4.58 -31.05
N VAL A 382 33.86 -4.90 -29.84
CA VAL A 382 33.06 -4.93 -28.60
C VAL A 382 33.46 -3.80 -27.65
N PRO A 383 32.51 -3.01 -27.11
CA PRO A 383 32.79 -1.92 -26.20
C PRO A 383 33.51 -2.37 -24.93
N GLY A 384 34.49 -1.60 -24.47
CA GLY A 384 35.09 -1.79 -23.15
C GLY A 384 34.06 -1.65 -22.02
N SER A 385 34.36 -2.19 -20.84
CA SER A 385 33.44 -2.22 -19.69
C SER A 385 32.90 -0.83 -19.29
N ASP A 386 33.71 0.23 -19.45
CA ASP A 386 33.28 1.62 -19.29
C ASP A 386 32.14 2.02 -20.22
N VAL A 387 32.26 1.67 -21.51
CA VAL A 387 31.27 2.00 -22.52
C VAL A 387 29.99 1.19 -22.28
N ILE A 388 30.11 -0.09 -21.94
CA ILE A 388 28.95 -0.94 -21.61
C ILE A 388 28.16 -0.36 -20.44
N VAL A 389 28.82 -0.06 -19.31
CA VAL A 389 28.15 0.51 -18.13
C VAL A 389 27.53 1.87 -18.47
N GLY A 390 28.24 2.72 -19.23
CA GLY A 390 27.73 4.01 -19.68
C GLY A 390 26.48 3.92 -20.56
N VAL A 391 26.45 2.98 -21.50
CA VAL A 391 25.32 2.73 -22.40
C VAL A 391 24.12 2.14 -21.66
N LEU A 392 24.33 1.18 -20.75
CA LEU A 392 23.27 0.62 -19.91
C LEU A 392 22.68 1.66 -18.95
N ARG A 393 23.52 2.55 -18.41
CA ARG A 393 23.09 3.71 -17.63
C ARG A 393 22.24 4.66 -18.47
N ALA A 394 22.72 5.05 -19.65
CA ALA A 394 22.02 5.98 -20.54
C ALA A 394 20.66 5.42 -21.02
N GLY A 395 20.59 4.11 -21.26
CA GLY A 395 19.33 3.41 -21.57
C GLY A 395 18.42 3.21 -20.36
N GLY A 396 18.87 3.56 -19.15
CA GLY A 396 18.11 3.42 -17.91
C GLY A 396 17.91 1.98 -17.47
N LEU A 397 18.74 1.05 -17.93
CA LEU A 397 18.78 -0.35 -17.49
C LEU A 397 19.60 -0.51 -16.21
N LEU A 398 20.63 0.33 -16.00
CA LEU A 398 21.30 0.46 -14.70
C LEU A 398 20.93 1.81 -14.07
N ARG A 399 20.38 1.80 -12.86
CA ARG A 399 19.93 3.01 -12.16
C ARG A 399 20.43 3.02 -10.73
N ALA A 400 20.79 4.21 -10.24
CA ALA A 400 21.10 4.37 -8.83
C ALA A 400 19.82 4.22 -7.99
N ASP A 401 19.91 3.50 -6.89
CA ASP A 401 18.91 3.38 -5.83
C ASP A 401 19.49 3.87 -4.49
N GLU A 402 18.79 3.57 -3.38
CA GLU A 402 19.23 4.02 -2.05
C GLU A 402 20.48 3.31 -1.55
N LEU A 403 20.82 2.17 -2.14
CA LEU A 403 21.83 1.22 -1.67
C LEU A 403 23.01 1.13 -2.64
N GLY A 404 22.86 1.60 -3.88
CA GLY A 404 23.90 1.61 -4.88
C GLY A 404 23.30 1.73 -6.27
N VAL A 405 23.67 0.81 -7.15
CA VAL A 405 23.19 0.74 -8.52
C VAL A 405 22.59 -0.63 -8.76
N THR A 406 21.38 -0.67 -9.28
CA THR A 406 20.65 -1.89 -9.60
C THR A 406 20.15 -1.89 -11.04
N LEU A 407 19.85 -3.09 -11.54
CA LEU A 407 19.18 -3.23 -12.82
C LEU A 407 17.70 -2.84 -12.68
N SER A 408 17.19 -2.06 -13.63
CA SER A 408 15.80 -1.65 -13.70
C SER A 408 15.16 -2.19 -15.00
N PRO A 409 13.95 -2.79 -14.94
CA PRO A 409 13.12 -2.98 -13.75
C PRO A 409 13.63 -4.11 -12.83
N GLN A 410 13.32 -4.00 -11.54
CA GLN A 410 13.84 -4.91 -10.52
C GLN A 410 13.35 -6.36 -10.72
N TRP A 411 12.10 -6.54 -11.15
CA TRP A 411 11.53 -7.86 -11.39
C TRP A 411 12.26 -8.65 -12.48
N VAL A 412 12.80 -7.98 -13.51
CA VAL A 412 13.60 -8.64 -14.56
C VAL A 412 14.91 -9.14 -13.95
N ALA A 413 15.58 -8.30 -13.17
CA ALA A 413 16.83 -8.66 -12.51
C ALA A 413 16.64 -9.87 -11.59
N GLU A 414 15.66 -9.80 -10.70
CA GLU A 414 15.38 -10.88 -9.74
C GLU A 414 14.96 -12.17 -10.46
N ALA A 415 14.11 -12.11 -11.48
CA ALA A 415 13.69 -13.30 -12.23
C ALA A 415 14.83 -13.98 -13.02
N LEU A 416 15.79 -13.21 -13.56
CA LEU A 416 17.00 -13.76 -14.18
C LEU A 416 17.86 -14.49 -13.13
N VAL A 417 18.06 -13.88 -11.96
CA VAL A 417 18.81 -14.47 -10.85
C VAL A 417 18.11 -15.72 -10.32
N HIS A 418 16.79 -15.69 -10.13
CA HIS A 418 16.02 -16.85 -9.67
C HIS A 418 16.15 -18.02 -10.65
N GLY A 419 16.10 -17.77 -11.96
CA GLY A 419 16.34 -18.81 -12.98
C GLY A 419 17.73 -19.45 -12.83
N GLN A 420 18.76 -18.64 -12.60
CA GLN A 420 20.11 -19.16 -12.38
C GLN A 420 20.23 -19.95 -11.06
N ILE A 421 19.64 -19.46 -9.96
CA ILE A 421 19.65 -20.19 -8.68
C ILE A 421 18.91 -21.51 -8.81
N ALA A 422 17.74 -21.52 -9.46
CA ALA A 422 16.99 -22.74 -9.75
C ALA A 422 17.83 -23.75 -10.56
N GLN A 423 18.59 -23.27 -11.55
CA GLN A 423 19.52 -24.11 -12.31
C GLN A 423 20.64 -24.67 -11.43
N LEU A 424 21.26 -23.86 -10.57
CA LEU A 424 22.28 -24.31 -9.61
C LEU A 424 21.74 -25.37 -8.63
N VAL A 425 20.47 -25.25 -8.22
CA VAL A 425 19.79 -26.25 -7.39
C VAL A 425 19.61 -27.56 -8.15
N ARG A 426 19.14 -27.50 -9.41
CA ARG A 426 19.01 -28.69 -10.29
C ARG A 426 20.34 -29.39 -10.55
N ASP A 427 21.39 -28.60 -10.77
CA ASP A 427 22.76 -29.08 -11.01
C ASP A 427 23.46 -29.57 -9.73
N ARG A 428 22.78 -29.49 -8.57
CA ARG A 428 23.29 -29.90 -7.26
C ARG A 428 24.57 -29.16 -6.86
N ALA A 429 24.73 -27.92 -7.31
CA ALA A 429 25.87 -27.07 -7.00
C ALA A 429 25.75 -26.43 -5.60
N VAL A 430 25.53 -27.25 -4.56
CA VAL A 430 25.24 -26.82 -3.16
C VAL A 430 26.30 -25.87 -2.62
N HIS A 431 27.57 -26.10 -2.94
CA HIS A 431 28.68 -25.22 -2.54
C HIS A 431 28.54 -23.78 -3.06
N VAL A 432 27.84 -23.55 -4.18
CA VAL A 432 27.59 -22.22 -4.75
C VAL A 432 26.33 -21.61 -4.15
N TRP A 433 25.17 -22.22 -4.39
CA TRP A 433 23.89 -21.62 -3.98
C TRP A 433 23.67 -21.67 -2.47
N GLY A 434 24.23 -22.66 -1.76
CA GLY A 434 24.23 -22.72 -0.30
C GLY A 434 25.04 -21.58 0.33
N SER A 435 26.18 -21.23 -0.26
CA SER A 435 26.95 -20.05 0.20
C SER A 435 26.15 -18.76 0.08
N ILE A 436 25.33 -18.64 -0.97
CA ILE A 436 24.46 -17.49 -1.22
C ILE A 436 23.28 -17.49 -0.25
N ALA A 437 22.72 -18.66 0.04
CA ALA A 437 21.68 -18.84 1.06
C ALA A 437 22.16 -18.45 2.46
N GLY A 438 23.46 -18.59 2.73
CA GLY A 438 24.07 -18.19 4.00
C GLY A 438 24.30 -16.68 4.14
N ASP A 439 24.24 -15.92 3.03
CA ASP A 439 24.43 -14.46 3.02
C ASP A 439 23.10 -13.74 3.21
N VAL A 440 22.96 -13.04 4.34
CA VAL A 440 21.75 -12.29 4.72
C VAL A 440 21.27 -11.33 3.63
N SER A 441 22.19 -10.72 2.87
CA SER A 441 21.84 -9.78 1.80
C SER A 441 21.25 -10.46 0.55
N ARG A 442 21.42 -11.78 0.42
CA ARG A 442 21.02 -12.59 -0.74
C ARG A 442 20.04 -13.72 -0.40
N GLN A 443 19.82 -14.00 0.89
CA GLN A 443 18.92 -15.03 1.40
C GLN A 443 17.58 -15.07 0.67
N ARG A 444 16.96 -13.90 0.50
CA ARG A 444 15.68 -13.77 -0.18
C ARG A 444 15.70 -14.27 -1.63
N LEU A 445 16.79 -14.04 -2.38
CA LEU A 445 16.89 -14.51 -3.78
C LEU A 445 16.87 -16.03 -3.86
N VAL A 446 17.46 -16.71 -2.86
CA VAL A 446 17.43 -18.18 -2.79
C VAL A 446 16.06 -18.67 -2.34
N ASP A 447 15.45 -18.02 -1.34
CA ASP A 447 14.10 -18.38 -0.90
C ASP A 447 13.07 -18.26 -2.02
N ASP A 448 13.09 -17.15 -2.72
CA ASP A 448 12.18 -16.87 -3.84
C ASP A 448 12.40 -17.88 -4.98
N ALA A 449 13.65 -18.28 -5.25
CA ALA A 449 13.97 -19.31 -6.23
C ALA A 449 13.51 -20.72 -5.81
N LEU A 450 13.69 -21.10 -4.54
CA LEU A 450 13.25 -22.39 -4.01
C LEU A 450 11.72 -22.49 -3.97
N ASP A 451 11.05 -21.40 -3.60
CA ASP A 451 9.59 -21.34 -3.57
C ASP A 451 9.00 -21.50 -4.97
N ALA A 452 9.68 -20.99 -6.01
CA ALA A 452 9.27 -21.09 -7.41
C ALA A 452 9.50 -22.47 -8.06
N LEU A 453 10.28 -23.38 -7.45
CA LEU A 453 10.50 -24.73 -8.00
C LEU A 453 9.20 -25.54 -7.99
N ALA A 454 9.03 -26.48 -8.94
CA ALA A 454 7.91 -27.41 -8.84
C ALA A 454 8.00 -28.27 -7.55
N PRO A 455 6.89 -28.76 -6.98
CA PRO A 455 6.91 -29.65 -5.80
C PRO A 455 7.88 -30.82 -5.93
N THR A 456 7.89 -31.48 -7.09
CA THR A 456 8.79 -32.60 -7.38
C THR A 456 10.26 -32.18 -7.47
N GLU A 457 10.55 -30.97 -7.96
CA GLU A 457 11.92 -30.45 -8.08
C GLU A 457 12.49 -30.09 -6.72
N LEU A 458 11.74 -29.37 -5.88
CA LEU A 458 12.17 -29.03 -4.52
C LEU A 458 12.40 -30.30 -3.69
N ARG A 459 11.51 -31.28 -3.81
CA ARG A 459 11.65 -32.58 -3.13
C ARG A 459 12.93 -33.31 -3.58
N ALA A 460 13.18 -33.38 -4.88
CA ALA A 460 14.39 -34.01 -5.41
C ALA A 460 15.67 -33.28 -4.97
N ALA A 461 15.64 -31.95 -4.91
CA ALA A 461 16.75 -31.15 -4.39
C ALA A 461 17.00 -31.41 -2.90
N ALA A 462 15.94 -31.48 -2.09
CA ALA A 462 16.01 -31.79 -0.67
C ALA A 462 16.55 -33.21 -0.40
N GLU A 463 16.09 -34.22 -1.15
CA GLU A 463 16.61 -35.59 -1.03
C GLU A 463 18.08 -35.69 -1.42
N ALA A 464 18.48 -35.00 -2.50
CA ALA A 464 19.88 -34.96 -2.92
C ALA A 464 20.77 -34.27 -1.87
N LEU A 465 20.29 -33.18 -1.28
CA LEU A 465 20.98 -32.48 -0.21
C LEU A 465 21.11 -33.35 1.04
N LEU A 466 20.04 -34.02 1.48
CA LEU A 466 20.07 -34.95 2.61
C LEU A 466 21.09 -36.08 2.41
N ALA A 467 21.17 -36.65 1.21
CA ALA A 467 22.17 -37.65 0.87
C ALA A 467 23.61 -37.10 0.91
N GLN A 468 23.79 -35.80 0.63
CA GLN A 468 25.08 -35.12 0.79
C GLN A 468 25.40 -34.82 2.26
N MET A 469 24.42 -34.40 3.06
CA MET A 469 24.55 -34.13 4.50
C MET A 469 24.94 -35.36 5.31
N ALA A 470 24.62 -36.57 4.83
CA ALA A 470 25.01 -37.82 5.47
C ALA A 470 26.53 -38.12 5.37
N LYS A 471 27.31 -37.30 4.65
CA LYS A 471 28.77 -37.43 4.53
C LYS A 471 29.48 -36.69 5.66
N THR A 472 30.71 -37.11 5.98
CA THR A 472 31.44 -36.64 7.18
C THR A 472 31.93 -35.19 7.12
N ASP A 473 32.06 -34.60 5.93
CA ASP A 473 32.55 -33.22 5.72
C ASP A 473 31.39 -32.31 5.28
N VAL A 474 30.63 -31.81 6.24
CA VAL A 474 29.57 -30.81 6.00
C VAL A 474 30.14 -29.40 6.26
N GLY A 475 30.12 -28.56 5.23
CA GLY A 475 30.58 -27.17 5.30
C GLY A 475 29.44 -26.18 5.59
N PHE A 476 29.81 -24.90 5.68
CA PHE A 476 28.87 -23.79 5.87
C PHE A 476 27.80 -23.74 4.76
N ALA A 477 28.19 -23.98 3.51
CA ALA A 477 27.28 -23.92 2.37
C ALA A 477 26.21 -25.01 2.44
N GLU A 478 26.57 -26.23 2.83
CA GLU A 478 25.64 -27.34 3.01
C GLU A 478 24.63 -27.08 4.14
N VAL A 479 25.10 -26.53 5.28
CA VAL A 479 24.21 -26.13 6.38
C VAL A 479 23.25 -25.01 5.93
N ALA A 480 23.77 -23.97 5.29
CA ALA A 480 22.94 -22.86 4.79
C ALA A 480 21.90 -23.32 3.76
N ALA A 481 22.30 -24.23 2.86
CA ALA A 481 21.39 -24.87 1.91
C ALA A 481 20.30 -25.68 2.61
N LEU A 482 20.64 -26.42 3.67
CA LEU A 482 19.68 -27.20 4.46
C LEU A 482 18.66 -26.27 5.12
N GLU A 483 19.12 -25.20 5.76
CA GLU A 483 18.24 -24.24 6.41
C GLU A 483 17.29 -23.57 5.40
N ALA A 484 17.76 -23.26 4.19
CA ALA A 484 16.93 -22.71 3.12
C ALA A 484 15.88 -23.70 2.60
N VAL A 485 16.26 -24.97 2.40
CA VAL A 485 15.33 -26.02 1.99
C VAL A 485 14.27 -26.28 3.06
N VAL A 486 14.66 -26.30 4.34
CA VAL A 486 13.71 -26.47 5.45
C VAL A 486 12.73 -25.29 5.51
N ALA A 487 13.21 -24.05 5.36
CA ALA A 487 12.33 -22.88 5.31
C ALA A 487 11.35 -22.94 4.13
N ALA A 488 11.81 -23.30 2.93
CA ALA A 488 10.96 -23.45 1.74
C ALA A 488 9.90 -24.55 1.89
N LEU A 489 10.29 -25.73 2.42
CA LEU A 489 9.35 -26.81 2.71
C LEU A 489 8.34 -26.42 3.80
N GLY A 490 8.79 -25.73 4.85
CA GLY A 490 7.92 -25.21 5.91
C GLY A 490 6.86 -24.25 5.36
N ARG A 491 7.25 -23.30 4.51
CA ARG A 491 6.30 -22.37 3.85
C ARG A 491 5.23 -23.11 3.04
N ARG A 492 5.60 -24.19 2.33
CA ARG A 492 4.64 -25.04 1.61
C ARG A 492 3.69 -25.79 2.52
N LEU A 493 4.19 -26.21 3.69
CA LEU A 493 3.42 -26.96 4.69
C LEU A 493 2.50 -26.09 5.57
N VAL A 494 2.41 -24.78 5.32
CA VAL A 494 1.50 -23.88 6.05
C VAL A 494 0.02 -24.12 5.73
N ASP A 495 -0.29 -24.58 4.51
CA ASP A 495 -1.67 -24.91 4.12
C ASP A 495 -2.20 -26.19 4.83
N THR A 496 -3.27 -26.84 4.40
CA THR A 496 -3.73 -28.11 5.02
C THR A 496 -3.82 -29.27 4.05
N ASP A 497 -3.61 -28.99 2.76
CA ASP A 497 -3.69 -29.96 1.67
C ASP A 497 -2.32 -30.14 1.03
N HIS A 498 -1.43 -30.87 1.71
CA HIS A 498 -0.06 -31.11 1.25
C HIS A 498 0.17 -32.57 0.88
N ASP A 499 1.12 -32.78 -0.03
CA ASP A 499 1.61 -34.12 -0.37
C ASP A 499 2.38 -34.70 0.84
N ARG A 500 1.98 -35.88 1.30
CA ARG A 500 2.64 -36.61 2.39
C ARG A 500 4.14 -36.81 2.15
N ARG A 501 4.56 -36.89 0.88
CA ARG A 501 5.99 -37.02 0.53
C ARG A 501 6.77 -35.75 0.82
N ASP A 502 6.16 -34.58 0.64
CA ASP A 502 6.79 -33.30 1.00
C ASP A 502 6.92 -33.17 2.51
N ALA A 503 5.88 -33.56 3.26
CA ALA A 503 5.92 -33.61 4.71
C ALA A 503 7.02 -34.54 5.23
N ASP A 504 7.16 -35.76 4.68
CA ASP A 504 8.21 -36.70 5.10
C ASP A 504 9.63 -36.20 4.81
N VAL A 505 9.86 -35.60 3.63
CA VAL A 505 11.16 -35.00 3.31
C VAL A 505 11.46 -33.80 4.21
N ALA A 506 10.45 -32.97 4.50
CA ALA A 506 10.58 -31.83 5.41
C ALA A 506 10.92 -32.27 6.84
N ARG A 507 10.27 -33.33 7.35
CA ARG A 507 10.59 -33.94 8.64
C ARG A 507 12.05 -34.38 8.70
N ARG A 508 12.51 -35.16 7.70
CA ARG A 508 13.91 -35.63 7.64
C ARG A 508 14.90 -34.46 7.56
N ALA A 509 14.61 -33.44 6.76
CA ALA A 509 15.45 -32.24 6.65
C ALA A 509 15.54 -31.47 7.97
N LEU A 510 14.40 -31.28 8.64
CA LEU A 510 14.34 -30.63 9.94
C LEU A 510 15.08 -31.44 11.02
N GLU A 511 14.93 -32.78 11.05
CA GLU A 511 15.68 -33.68 11.94
C GLU A 511 17.21 -33.50 11.80
N VAL A 512 17.72 -33.42 10.56
CA VAL A 512 19.13 -33.14 10.31
C VAL A 512 19.51 -31.73 10.76
N GLN A 513 18.67 -30.73 10.49
CA GLN A 513 18.92 -29.34 10.89
C GLN A 513 19.06 -29.18 12.41
N LEU A 514 18.30 -29.94 13.21
CA LEU A 514 18.39 -29.93 14.68
C LEU A 514 19.81 -30.22 15.19
N GLY A 515 20.56 -31.07 14.48
CA GLY A 515 21.97 -31.38 14.79
C GLY A 515 22.96 -30.25 14.48
N HIS A 516 22.53 -29.23 13.73
CA HIS A 516 23.34 -28.10 13.28
C HIS A 516 22.90 -26.75 13.87
N LEU A 517 21.93 -26.74 14.78
CA LEU A 517 21.52 -25.52 15.47
C LEU A 517 22.66 -25.00 16.35
N VAL A 518 22.76 -23.67 16.45
CA VAL A 518 23.76 -23.00 17.29
C VAL A 518 23.07 -22.32 18.46
N SER A 519 23.70 -22.37 19.64
CA SER A 519 23.27 -21.59 20.81
C SER A 519 23.67 -20.12 20.63
N GLY A 520 22.69 -19.22 20.51
CA GLY A 520 22.93 -17.79 20.34
C GLY A 520 23.36 -17.10 21.63
N VAL A 521 24.54 -16.46 21.62
CA VAL A 521 25.11 -15.71 22.77
C VAL A 521 24.29 -14.44 23.10
N ASN A 522 23.54 -13.89 22.15
CA ASN A 522 22.83 -12.60 22.29
C ASN A 522 21.30 -12.73 22.42
N ILE A 523 20.74 -13.96 22.41
CA ILE A 523 19.28 -14.22 22.51
C ILE A 523 19.02 -15.30 23.58
N GLY A 524 19.70 -15.18 24.73
CA GLY A 524 19.44 -16.00 25.92
C GLY A 524 19.66 -17.51 25.76
N GLU A 525 20.81 -17.93 25.20
CA GLU A 525 21.22 -19.34 25.05
C GLU A 525 20.31 -20.20 24.14
N ARG A 526 19.53 -19.60 23.24
CA ARG A 526 18.59 -20.34 22.37
C ARG A 526 19.27 -21.03 21.19
N ARG A 527 18.78 -22.22 20.86
CA ARG A 527 19.12 -22.94 19.62
C ARG A 527 18.34 -22.35 18.44
N VAL A 528 19.04 -21.74 17.50
CA VAL A 528 18.47 -21.20 16.26
C VAL A 528 19.27 -21.69 15.05
N PRO A 529 18.69 -21.63 13.84
CA PRO A 529 19.46 -21.87 12.63
C PRO A 529 20.68 -20.94 12.56
N THR A 530 21.79 -21.47 12.06
CA THR A 530 23.11 -20.81 11.97
C THR A 530 23.05 -19.57 11.09
N THR A 531 22.40 -19.69 9.93
CA THR A 531 22.34 -18.66 8.89
C THR A 531 21.00 -17.93 8.86
N ARG A 532 19.91 -18.59 9.27
CA ARG A 532 18.55 -18.02 9.34
C ARG A 532 18.13 -17.67 10.78
N ARG A 533 18.60 -16.51 11.26
CA ARG A 533 18.41 -16.10 12.66
C ARG A 533 17.07 -15.41 12.96
N SER A 534 16.18 -15.30 11.96
CA SER A 534 14.82 -14.79 12.16
C SER A 534 14.01 -15.76 13.01
N HIS A 535 13.75 -15.38 14.26
CA HIS A 535 13.03 -16.23 15.20
C HIS A 535 11.61 -16.52 14.73
N ASP A 536 10.91 -15.53 14.18
CA ASP A 536 9.52 -15.68 13.74
C ASP A 536 9.41 -16.65 12.55
N GLU A 537 10.35 -16.58 11.61
CA GLU A 537 10.40 -17.49 10.45
C GLU A 537 10.74 -18.92 10.88
N TRP A 538 11.71 -19.07 11.79
CA TRP A 538 12.08 -20.37 12.35
C TRP A 538 10.92 -21.01 13.10
N PHE A 539 10.26 -20.24 13.97
CA PHE A 539 9.10 -20.69 14.75
C PHE A 539 7.97 -21.20 13.84
N LEU A 540 7.64 -20.42 12.80
CA LEU A 540 6.62 -20.79 11.80
C LEU A 540 6.99 -22.05 11.01
N THR A 541 8.25 -22.14 10.60
CA THR A 541 8.76 -23.30 9.85
C THR A 541 8.70 -24.56 10.70
N GLY A 542 9.14 -24.49 11.96
CA GLY A 542 9.08 -25.59 12.92
C GLY A 542 7.64 -26.03 13.20
N TRP A 543 6.69 -25.10 13.35
CA TRP A 543 5.28 -25.40 13.49
C TRP A 543 4.72 -26.12 12.28
N ALA A 544 4.91 -25.56 11.08
CA ALA A 544 4.38 -26.13 9.85
C ALA A 544 4.83 -27.58 9.65
N ILE A 545 6.12 -27.84 9.79
CA ILE A 545 6.69 -29.18 9.57
C ILE A 545 6.27 -30.14 10.69
N SER A 546 6.42 -29.73 11.95
CA SER A 546 6.16 -30.64 13.07
C SER A 546 4.69 -31.02 13.19
N LEU A 547 3.76 -30.10 12.89
CA LEU A 547 2.33 -30.38 12.88
C LEU A 547 1.91 -31.25 11.69
N ALA A 548 2.50 -31.04 10.52
CA ALA A 548 2.28 -31.88 9.35
C ALA A 548 2.81 -33.32 9.52
N THR A 549 3.78 -33.53 10.41
CA THR A 549 4.44 -34.82 10.66
C THR A 549 4.42 -35.24 12.12
N SER A 550 3.24 -35.10 12.72
CA SER A 550 3.04 -35.18 14.16
C SER A 550 3.12 -36.60 14.77
N ASP A 551 3.50 -37.58 13.96
CA ASP A 551 3.83 -38.97 14.28
C ASP A 551 5.34 -39.24 14.37
N ALA A 552 6.19 -38.20 14.19
CA ALA A 552 7.64 -38.35 14.28
C ALA A 552 8.08 -38.81 15.69
N ALA A 553 8.86 -39.89 15.75
CA ALA A 553 9.41 -40.43 16.99
C ALA A 553 10.78 -39.79 17.32
N VAL A 554 10.80 -38.46 17.48
CA VAL A 554 12.00 -37.67 17.77
C VAL A 554 11.93 -37.14 19.20
N ASP A 555 13.04 -37.25 19.95
CA ASP A 555 13.16 -36.62 21.26
C ASP A 555 13.45 -35.13 21.08
N VAL A 556 12.45 -34.28 21.38
CA VAL A 556 12.54 -32.83 21.21
C VAL A 556 13.18 -32.21 22.46
N PRO A 557 14.29 -31.46 22.32
CA PRO A 557 14.88 -30.74 23.45
C PRO A 557 13.86 -29.82 24.14
N ASP A 558 13.94 -29.74 25.47
CA ASP A 558 12.98 -28.96 26.28
C ASP A 558 12.87 -27.49 25.85
N ASP A 559 13.98 -26.91 25.37
CA ASP A 559 14.07 -25.53 24.88
C ASP A 559 13.47 -25.31 23.48
N LEU A 560 13.12 -26.38 22.75
CA LEU A 560 12.54 -26.35 21.40
C LEU A 560 11.10 -26.87 21.33
N ARG A 561 10.50 -27.23 22.47
CA ARG A 561 9.16 -27.85 22.49
C ARG A 561 8.10 -26.97 21.82
N TRP A 562 8.18 -25.67 22.04
CA TRP A 562 7.24 -24.71 21.47
C TRP A 562 7.51 -24.44 20.00
N GLU A 563 8.75 -24.48 19.54
CA GLU A 563 9.17 -24.33 18.16
C GLU A 563 8.80 -25.58 17.33
N LEU A 564 8.72 -26.76 17.97
CA LEU A 564 8.39 -28.06 17.37
C LEU A 564 7.11 -28.65 18.00
N ALA A 565 6.05 -27.85 18.00
CA ALA A 565 4.80 -28.15 18.70
C ALA A 565 4.18 -29.50 18.33
N GLY A 566 4.27 -29.92 17.06
CA GLY A 566 3.66 -31.19 16.62
C GLY A 566 4.41 -32.45 17.05
N TRP A 567 5.69 -32.36 17.37
CA TRP A 567 6.54 -33.47 17.83
C TRP A 567 6.64 -33.56 19.35
N SER A 568 6.23 -32.50 20.04
CA SER A 568 6.25 -32.45 21.50
C SER A 568 5.02 -33.15 22.07
N ALA A 569 5.25 -34.21 22.84
CA ALA A 569 4.20 -34.80 23.66
C ALA A 569 3.97 -33.92 24.90
N ASN A 570 2.73 -33.49 25.11
CA ASN A 570 2.29 -32.74 26.29
C ASN A 570 2.79 -31.28 26.38
N LEU A 571 2.50 -30.47 25.35
CA LEU A 571 2.69 -29.03 25.44
C LEU A 571 1.89 -28.43 26.59
N ARG A 572 2.53 -27.60 27.42
CA ARG A 572 1.89 -26.90 28.54
C ARG A 572 1.91 -25.39 28.31
N LEU A 573 0.76 -24.74 28.46
CA LEU A 573 0.66 -23.27 28.35
C LEU A 573 1.58 -22.53 29.34
N SER A 574 1.83 -23.10 30.53
CA SER A 574 2.77 -22.55 31.51
C SER A 574 4.22 -22.51 31.02
N GLU A 575 4.58 -23.36 30.05
CA GLU A 575 5.92 -23.36 29.43
C GLU A 575 6.02 -22.26 28.36
N ALA A 576 4.90 -21.89 27.72
CA ALA A 576 4.84 -20.76 26.79
C ALA A 576 5.21 -19.44 27.46
N GLN A 577 4.85 -19.27 28.74
CA GLN A 577 5.20 -18.09 29.54
C GLN A 577 6.70 -18.01 29.86
N ARG A 578 7.36 -19.16 30.07
CA ARG A 578 8.83 -19.19 30.26
C ARG A 578 9.58 -18.95 28.96
N ALA A 579 8.96 -19.30 27.83
CA ALA A 579 9.39 -18.82 26.53
C ALA A 579 9.07 -17.32 26.42
N ASN A 580 9.89 -16.47 27.05
CA ASN A 580 9.82 -14.99 27.09
C ASN A 580 9.71 -14.27 25.72
N HIS A 581 9.54 -14.99 24.61
CA HIS A 581 9.63 -14.47 23.25
C HIS A 581 8.73 -15.27 22.27
N PHE A 582 7.51 -15.63 22.68
CA PHE A 582 6.42 -15.78 21.70
C PHE A 582 6.34 -14.48 20.87
N PRO A 583 5.94 -14.45 19.59
CA PRO A 583 5.74 -13.19 18.89
C PRO A 583 4.59 -12.40 19.56
N TRP A 584 4.92 -11.59 20.57
CA TRP A 584 3.98 -10.79 21.35
C TRP A 584 3.61 -9.54 20.52
N SER A 585 2.64 -9.68 19.61
CA SER A 585 1.79 -8.58 19.11
C SER A 585 2.42 -7.39 18.36
N SER A 586 3.69 -7.42 17.94
CA SER A 586 4.29 -6.30 17.16
C SER A 586 3.85 -6.25 15.69
N VAL A 587 3.03 -7.20 15.22
CA VAL A 587 2.59 -7.26 13.83
C VAL A 587 1.38 -6.35 13.61
N SER A 588 1.56 -5.29 12.83
CA SER A 588 0.49 -4.36 12.44
C SER A 588 -0.59 -5.06 11.61
N PRO A 589 -1.90 -4.92 11.92
CA PRO A 589 -3.00 -5.52 11.16
C PRO A 589 -3.18 -4.98 9.74
N TRP A 590 -2.69 -3.77 9.46
CA TRP A 590 -2.99 -3.06 8.21
C TRP A 590 -2.03 -3.38 7.06
N GLY A 591 -1.08 -4.28 7.29
CA GLY A 591 -0.30 -4.95 6.27
C GLY A 591 -0.10 -6.38 6.73
N ALA A 592 -0.99 -7.28 6.32
CA ALA A 592 -0.94 -8.68 6.73
C ALA A 592 0.47 -9.24 6.50
N SER A 593 1.22 -9.50 7.57
CA SER A 593 2.36 -10.38 7.46
C SER A 593 1.80 -11.76 7.17
N ASP A 594 2.24 -12.40 6.09
CA ASP A 594 1.91 -13.79 5.77
C ASP A 594 2.17 -14.72 6.98
N ALA A 595 3.09 -14.34 7.86
CA ALA A 595 3.33 -14.96 9.16
C ALA A 595 2.06 -15.04 10.03
N VAL A 596 1.26 -13.98 10.14
CA VAL A 596 0.02 -13.98 10.93
C VAL A 596 -1.00 -14.91 10.30
N ARG A 597 -1.15 -14.88 8.98
CA ARG A 597 -2.06 -15.80 8.27
C ARG A 597 -1.63 -17.26 8.42
N ALA A 598 -0.33 -17.52 8.34
CA ALA A 598 0.26 -18.83 8.56
C ALA A 598 0.03 -19.31 9.99
N LEU A 599 0.31 -18.47 10.98
CA LEU A 599 0.05 -18.76 12.39
C LEU A 599 -1.41 -19.15 12.60
N ILE A 600 -2.37 -18.37 12.09
CA ILE A 600 -3.81 -18.67 12.18
C ILE A 600 -4.14 -20.07 11.64
N ARG A 601 -3.54 -20.47 10.51
CA ARG A 601 -3.77 -21.80 9.91
C ARG A 601 -3.20 -22.93 10.76
N LEU A 602 -2.05 -22.70 11.40
CA LEU A 602 -1.32 -23.73 12.16
C LEU A 602 -1.81 -23.86 13.61
N THR A 603 -2.32 -22.78 14.22
CA THR A 603 -2.70 -22.78 15.65
C THR A 603 -3.69 -23.88 16.05
N PRO A 604 -4.73 -24.24 15.27
CA PRO A 604 -5.62 -25.35 15.62
C PRO A 604 -4.88 -26.67 15.84
N GLY A 605 -3.86 -26.97 15.03
CA GLY A 605 -3.04 -28.17 15.18
C GLY A 605 -2.18 -28.13 16.45
N ALA A 606 -1.61 -26.97 16.79
CA ALA A 606 -0.85 -26.79 18.02
C ALA A 606 -1.74 -26.95 19.27
N ILE A 607 -2.98 -26.47 19.24
CA ILE A 607 -3.92 -26.63 20.36
C ILE A 607 -4.30 -28.08 20.60
N ALA A 608 -4.48 -28.87 19.54
CA ALA A 608 -4.77 -30.30 19.67
C ALA A 608 -3.64 -31.08 20.40
N ARG A 609 -2.45 -30.50 20.54
CA ARG A 609 -1.28 -31.07 21.22
C ARG A 609 -1.12 -30.59 22.67
N LEU A 610 -1.90 -29.60 23.09
CA LEU A 610 -1.87 -29.11 24.45
C LEU A 610 -2.51 -30.14 25.41
N THR A 611 -1.84 -30.41 26.52
CA THR A 611 -2.47 -31.19 27.60
C THR A 611 -3.51 -30.31 28.29
N PRO A 612 -4.75 -30.78 28.49
CA PRO A 612 -5.74 -30.06 29.28
C PRO A 612 -5.19 -29.81 30.69
N SER A 613 -4.94 -28.55 31.02
CA SER A 613 -4.58 -28.08 32.36
C SER A 613 -5.25 -26.74 32.59
N GLU A 614 -5.32 -26.28 33.85
CA GLU A 614 -5.78 -24.92 34.16
C GLU A 614 -5.11 -23.90 33.22
N VAL A 615 -5.93 -23.13 32.51
CA VAL A 615 -5.45 -22.13 31.56
C VAL A 615 -4.79 -21.01 32.38
N PRO A 616 -3.48 -20.74 32.19
CA PRO A 616 -2.81 -19.66 32.91
C PRO A 616 -3.50 -18.33 32.63
N LYS A 617 -3.52 -17.42 33.61
CA LYS A 617 -4.12 -16.08 33.45
C LYS A 617 -3.52 -15.26 32.29
N ASP A 618 -2.24 -15.48 32.00
CA ASP A 618 -1.52 -14.78 30.95
C ASP A 618 -1.19 -15.74 29.81
N VAL A 619 -2.04 -15.80 28.78
CA VAL A 619 -1.80 -16.61 27.58
C VAL A 619 -1.16 -15.73 26.50
N PRO A 620 -0.21 -16.24 25.70
CA PRO A 620 0.26 -15.52 24.53
C PRO A 620 -0.91 -15.11 23.62
N ARG A 621 -1.04 -13.80 23.33
CA ARG A 621 -2.20 -13.23 22.63
C ARG A 621 -2.52 -13.92 21.29
N LEU A 622 -1.48 -14.36 20.60
CA LEU A 622 -1.59 -15.07 19.33
C LEU A 622 -2.33 -16.42 19.43
N LEU A 623 -2.29 -17.09 20.58
CA LEU A 623 -3.01 -18.34 20.84
C LEU A 623 -4.47 -18.11 21.25
N LEU A 624 -4.80 -16.89 21.72
CA LEU A 624 -6.13 -16.58 22.23
C LEU A 624 -7.23 -16.85 21.20
N PRO A 625 -7.17 -16.36 19.95
CA PRO A 625 -8.22 -16.64 18.96
C PRO A 625 -8.54 -18.13 18.85
N ALA A 626 -7.52 -18.98 18.77
CA ALA A 626 -7.73 -20.40 18.59
C ALA A 626 -8.19 -21.12 19.88
N LEU A 627 -7.79 -20.67 21.07
CA LEU A 627 -8.32 -21.20 22.35
C LEU A 627 -9.81 -20.86 22.53
N PHE A 628 -10.24 -19.69 22.05
CA PHE A 628 -11.67 -19.38 21.97
C PHE A 628 -12.40 -20.35 21.04
N LEU A 629 -11.80 -20.72 19.91
CA LEU A 629 -12.37 -21.67 18.96
C LEU A 629 -12.36 -23.13 19.43
N ALA A 630 -11.45 -23.50 20.34
CA ALA A 630 -11.33 -24.88 20.84
C ALA A 630 -12.37 -25.15 21.94
N GLU A 631 -13.21 -26.16 21.76
CA GLU A 631 -14.35 -26.47 22.65
C GLU A 631 -13.91 -26.96 24.04
N ASP A 632 -12.78 -27.67 24.12
CA ASP A 632 -12.30 -28.33 25.35
C ASP A 632 -11.54 -27.41 26.32
N TRP A 633 -11.37 -26.13 25.99
CA TRP A 633 -10.56 -25.20 26.77
C TRP A 633 -11.43 -24.26 27.61
N GLU A 634 -11.11 -24.08 28.90
CA GLU A 634 -11.81 -23.10 29.73
C GLU A 634 -11.17 -21.72 29.53
N VAL A 635 -11.90 -20.79 28.91
CA VAL A 635 -11.44 -19.42 28.67
C VAL A 635 -12.17 -18.50 29.63
N THR A 636 -11.47 -17.55 30.27
CA THR A 636 -12.05 -16.66 31.29
C THR A 636 -12.30 -15.26 30.74
N HIS A 637 -12.95 -14.40 31.53
CA HIS A 637 -13.15 -12.99 31.18
C HIS A 637 -11.84 -12.18 31.13
N GLU A 638 -10.81 -12.59 31.88
CA GLU A 638 -9.47 -11.97 31.82
C GLU A 638 -8.88 -12.13 30.41
N HIS A 639 -9.06 -13.30 29.77
CA HIS A 639 -8.63 -13.56 28.40
C HIS A 639 -9.41 -12.76 27.35
N LEU A 640 -10.71 -12.52 27.57
CA LEU A 640 -11.50 -11.62 26.73
C LEU A 640 -10.98 -10.18 26.80
N GLY A 641 -10.57 -9.74 27.99
CA GLY A 641 -9.95 -8.42 28.18
C GLY A 641 -8.61 -8.27 27.44
N GLN A 642 -7.86 -9.35 27.25
CA GLN A 642 -6.59 -9.34 26.53
C GLN A 642 -6.73 -9.18 25.00
N LEU A 643 -7.86 -9.62 24.42
CA LEU A 643 -8.18 -9.44 22.99
C LEU A 643 -8.80 -8.07 22.67
N ALA A 644 -9.29 -7.37 23.68
CA ALA A 644 -10.13 -6.21 23.47
C ALA A 644 -9.38 -5.03 22.82
N GLY A 645 -9.81 -4.60 21.63
CA GLY A 645 -9.18 -3.50 20.91
C GLY A 645 -7.81 -3.87 20.31
N SER A 646 -7.50 -5.16 20.23
CA SER A 646 -6.28 -5.69 19.63
C SER A 646 -6.55 -6.20 18.20
N TRP A 647 -5.50 -6.44 17.41
CA TRP A 647 -5.69 -6.96 16.05
C TRP A 647 -6.10 -8.43 16.03
N GLU A 648 -5.73 -9.18 17.08
CA GLU A 648 -6.11 -10.57 17.30
C GLU A 648 -7.64 -10.75 17.38
N GLU A 649 -8.38 -9.70 17.75
CA GLU A 649 -9.84 -9.65 17.67
C GLU A 649 -10.34 -9.71 16.22
N THR A 650 -9.70 -9.01 15.28
CA THR A 650 -10.01 -9.08 13.84
C THR A 650 -9.72 -10.49 13.28
N VAL A 651 -8.71 -11.16 13.84
CA VAL A 651 -8.33 -12.53 13.46
C VAL A 651 -9.35 -13.55 13.95
N LEU A 652 -9.78 -13.46 15.20
CA LEU A 652 -10.85 -14.29 15.74
C LEU A 652 -12.12 -14.12 14.88
N ALA A 653 -12.45 -12.88 14.53
CA ALA A 653 -13.54 -12.55 13.62
C ALA A 653 -13.44 -13.25 12.25
N ASP A 654 -12.28 -13.23 11.59
CA ASP A 654 -12.07 -13.88 10.29
C ASP A 654 -12.12 -15.42 10.40
N ALA A 655 -11.52 -15.97 11.45
CA ALA A 655 -11.54 -17.41 11.70
C ALA A 655 -12.98 -17.93 11.93
N VAL A 656 -13.81 -17.18 12.66
CA VAL A 656 -15.22 -17.50 12.88
C VAL A 656 -16.03 -17.52 11.58
N ARG A 657 -15.75 -16.61 10.65
CA ARG A 657 -16.42 -16.59 9.33
C ARG A 657 -16.15 -17.83 8.49
N ARG A 658 -15.05 -18.54 8.76
CA ARG A 658 -14.64 -19.75 8.02
C ARG A 658 -15.13 -21.05 8.67
N LEU A 659 -15.76 -20.99 9.84
CA LEU A 659 -16.32 -22.17 10.50
C LEU A 659 -17.67 -22.55 9.87
N ASP A 660 -17.94 -23.85 9.81
CA ASP A 660 -19.23 -24.41 9.36
C ASP A 660 -20.40 -23.86 10.19
N ARG A 661 -21.57 -23.67 9.56
CA ARG A 661 -22.74 -22.93 10.08
C ARG A 661 -23.15 -23.19 11.55
N GLU A 662 -22.89 -24.37 12.11
CA GLU A 662 -23.23 -24.70 13.51
C GLU A 662 -22.19 -24.24 14.53
N ARG A 663 -20.89 -24.24 14.18
CA ARG A 663 -19.79 -23.91 15.09
C ARG A 663 -19.73 -22.42 15.53
N PRO A 664 -20.04 -21.43 14.66
CA PRO A 664 -20.19 -20.04 15.08
C PRO A 664 -21.24 -19.85 16.17
N ARG A 665 -22.32 -20.64 16.19
CA ARG A 665 -23.40 -20.53 17.18
C ARG A 665 -22.95 -21.01 18.57
N VAL A 666 -22.18 -22.09 18.64
CA VAL A 666 -21.63 -22.62 19.90
C VAL A 666 -20.61 -21.65 20.50
N LEU A 667 -19.72 -21.12 19.66
CA LEU A 667 -18.75 -20.13 20.06
C LEU A 667 -19.42 -18.83 20.55
N ALA A 668 -20.43 -18.36 19.84
CA ALA A 668 -21.23 -17.20 20.22
C ALA A 668 -21.83 -17.33 21.61
N ALA A 669 -22.48 -18.47 21.88
CA ALA A 669 -23.10 -18.74 23.17
C ALA A 669 -22.06 -18.75 24.31
N ARG A 670 -20.87 -19.29 24.04
CA ARG A 670 -19.75 -19.32 24.98
C ARG A 670 -19.18 -17.93 25.24
N LEU A 671 -18.94 -17.13 24.20
CA LEU A 671 -18.51 -15.72 24.33
C LEU A 671 -19.53 -14.87 25.08
N TRP A 672 -20.82 -15.06 24.79
CA TRP A 672 -21.92 -14.37 25.48
C TRP A 672 -22.00 -14.73 26.95
N LYS A 673 -21.86 -16.02 27.28
CA LYS A 673 -21.80 -16.50 28.66
C LYS A 673 -20.64 -15.86 29.41
N LEU A 674 -19.45 -15.84 28.82
CA LEU A 674 -18.26 -15.24 29.42
C LEU A 674 -18.39 -13.73 29.66
N ALA A 675 -18.98 -13.00 28.70
CA ALA A 675 -19.26 -11.58 28.85
C ALA A 675 -20.30 -11.32 29.96
N SER A 676 -21.32 -12.19 30.06
CA SER A 676 -22.35 -12.11 31.09
C SER A 676 -21.79 -12.40 32.48
N ASP A 677 -20.94 -13.42 32.62
CA ASP A 677 -20.29 -13.79 33.87
C ASP A 677 -19.32 -12.70 34.34
N ALA A 678 -18.60 -12.04 33.41
CA ALA A 678 -17.76 -10.88 33.69
C ALA A 678 -18.57 -9.68 34.23
N ALA A 679 -19.74 -9.43 33.64
CA ALA A 679 -20.63 -8.34 34.05
C ALA A 679 -21.16 -8.56 35.48
N VAL A 680 -21.50 -9.80 35.82
CA VAL A 680 -22.00 -10.19 37.14
C VAL A 680 -20.88 -10.16 38.20
N GLY A 681 -19.67 -10.65 37.87
CA GLY A 681 -18.50 -10.59 38.76
C GLY A 681 -17.98 -9.16 38.99
N GLY A 682 -17.99 -8.33 37.95
CA GLY A 682 -17.60 -6.92 38.02
C GLY A 682 -18.53 -6.09 38.90
N THR A 683 -19.82 -6.39 38.95
CA THR A 683 -20.75 -5.75 39.90
C THR A 683 -20.50 -6.13 41.37
N ALA A 684 -19.96 -7.33 41.64
CA ALA A 684 -19.58 -7.72 43.00
C ALA A 684 -18.26 -7.09 43.45
N ALA A 685 -17.27 -6.99 42.55
CA ALA A 685 -15.98 -6.33 42.84
C ALA A 685 -16.12 -4.79 42.92
N ALA A 686 -16.94 -4.17 42.06
CA ALA A 686 -17.25 -2.75 42.11
C ALA A 686 -18.07 -2.37 43.36
N ALA A 687 -18.90 -3.28 43.88
CA ALA A 687 -19.61 -3.08 45.15
C ALA A 687 -18.69 -3.19 46.37
N ALA A 688 -17.56 -3.92 46.29
CA ALA A 688 -16.60 -4.07 47.38
C ALA A 688 -15.45 -3.03 47.35
N GLY A 689 -15.14 -2.43 46.20
CA GLY A 689 -13.93 -1.60 46.01
C GLY A 689 -14.11 -0.07 45.98
N VAL A 690 -15.34 0.46 45.99
CA VAL A 690 -15.58 1.91 45.70
C VAL A 690 -15.69 2.80 46.97
N VAL A 691 -15.52 2.28 48.18
CA VAL A 691 -15.66 3.10 49.42
C VAL A 691 -14.37 3.84 49.84
N MET A 692 -13.24 3.71 49.12
CA MET A 692 -12.07 4.56 49.42
C MET A 692 -11.40 5.13 48.16
N SER A 693 -11.98 6.18 47.59
CA SER A 693 -11.21 7.37 47.19
C SER A 693 -12.12 8.56 46.92
N ASN A 694 -11.66 9.72 47.37
CA ASN A 694 -12.14 11.07 47.09
C ASN A 694 -13.40 11.51 47.86
N GLY A 695 -13.15 11.92 49.10
CA GLY A 695 -14.07 12.68 49.90
C GLY A 695 -14.39 14.04 49.29
N THR A 696 -15.68 14.35 49.20
CA THR A 696 -16.22 15.67 49.55
C THR A 696 -17.65 15.48 50.02
N LEU A 697 -17.86 15.77 51.30
CA LEU A 697 -19.15 15.82 51.99
C LEU A 697 -19.87 17.11 51.58
N LEU A 698 -21.09 17.02 51.04
CA LEU A 698 -22.14 18.00 51.28
C LEU A 698 -23.50 17.30 51.31
N ALA A 699 -24.21 17.56 52.40
CA ALA A 699 -25.42 16.90 52.85
C ALA A 699 -26.68 17.66 52.44
N ALA A 700 -27.75 16.90 52.16
CA ALA A 700 -29.19 17.14 52.45
C ALA A 700 -30.00 16.32 51.43
N GLY A 701 -30.96 15.45 51.76
CA GLY A 701 -31.58 15.02 53.01
C GLY A 701 -32.80 14.15 52.65
N GLY A 702 -33.27 13.31 53.56
CA GLY A 702 -34.67 12.83 53.54
C GLY A 702 -34.93 11.40 53.05
N VAL A 703 -34.93 10.49 54.02
CA VAL A 703 -35.53 9.15 54.10
C VAL A 703 -36.87 8.98 53.35
N SER A 704 -37.04 7.86 52.63
CA SER A 704 -38.16 6.92 52.87
C SER A 704 -38.03 5.63 52.04
N THR A 705 -37.77 4.55 52.76
CA THR A 705 -38.01 3.16 52.36
C THR A 705 -39.50 2.88 52.31
N THR A 706 -40.06 2.61 51.14
CA THR A 706 -41.20 1.69 51.02
C THR A 706 -41.14 0.95 49.69
N ALA A 707 -41.10 -0.37 49.80
CA ALA A 707 -41.17 -1.32 48.71
C ALA A 707 -42.53 -1.22 47.99
N ARG A 708 -42.52 -1.39 46.65
CA ARG A 708 -43.45 -2.29 45.99
C ARG A 708 -42.95 -2.68 44.60
N GLN A 709 -43.07 -3.98 44.35
CA GLN A 709 -42.75 -4.70 43.13
C GLN A 709 -43.50 -4.12 41.94
N ASP A 710 -42.77 -3.71 40.91
CA ASP A 710 -43.19 -3.71 39.51
C ASP A 710 -41.92 -3.73 38.65
N ALA A 711 -41.28 -4.90 38.57
CA ALA A 711 -40.14 -5.12 37.69
C ALA A 711 -40.64 -5.35 36.27
N SER A 712 -40.80 -4.26 35.52
CA SER A 712 -40.85 -4.24 34.06
C SER A 712 -39.58 -4.91 33.48
N PRO A 713 -39.63 -5.62 32.33
CA PRO A 713 -38.47 -6.28 31.71
C PRO A 713 -37.45 -5.30 31.09
N ALA A 714 -37.45 -4.03 31.51
CA ALA A 714 -36.51 -3.00 31.10
C ALA A 714 -35.03 -3.23 31.48
N PRO A 715 -34.60 -4.06 32.45
CA PRO A 715 -33.19 -4.09 32.81
C PRO A 715 -32.33 -4.92 31.85
N VAL A 716 -32.91 -5.61 30.85
CA VAL A 716 -32.11 -6.36 29.86
C VAL A 716 -31.58 -5.44 28.76
N ALA A 717 -32.39 -4.49 28.27
CA ALA A 717 -31.98 -3.56 27.23
C ALA A 717 -30.94 -2.55 27.73
N GLU A 718 -31.10 -2.02 28.95
CA GLU A 718 -30.07 -1.17 29.57
C GLU A 718 -28.80 -1.95 29.90
N ARG A 719 -28.88 -3.24 30.25
CA ARG A 719 -27.70 -4.10 30.42
C ARG A 719 -26.97 -4.36 29.11
N ILE A 720 -27.68 -4.51 28.00
CA ILE A 720 -27.09 -4.68 26.66
C ILE A 720 -26.37 -3.38 26.23
N VAL A 721 -26.98 -2.21 26.44
CA VAL A 721 -26.37 -0.91 26.13
C VAL A 721 -25.19 -0.60 27.06
N TYR A 722 -25.28 -1.00 28.34
CA TYR A 722 -24.17 -0.85 29.29
C TYR A 722 -22.99 -1.77 28.96
N LEU A 723 -23.24 -2.99 28.46
CA LEU A 723 -22.21 -3.91 27.97
C LEU A 723 -21.56 -3.42 26.67
N GLN A 724 -22.35 -2.91 25.72
CA GLN A 724 -21.86 -2.29 24.48
C GLN A 724 -20.92 -1.10 24.73
N ASN A 725 -21.17 -0.31 25.78
CA ASN A 725 -20.41 0.90 26.06
C ASN A 725 -19.16 0.69 26.93
N ARG A 726 -18.99 -0.49 27.55
CA ARG A 726 -17.85 -0.78 28.45
C ARG A 726 -17.03 -2.01 28.10
N HIS A 727 -17.57 -2.95 27.32
CA HIS A 727 -16.89 -4.20 26.97
C HIS A 727 -16.88 -4.44 25.45
N THR A 728 -15.74 -4.08 24.87
CA THR A 728 -15.10 -4.62 23.66
C THR A 728 -15.87 -4.56 22.31
N PRO A 729 -15.28 -3.97 21.24
CA PRO A 729 -15.82 -4.02 19.87
C PRO A 729 -16.10 -5.46 19.38
N LEU A 730 -15.42 -6.46 19.93
CA LEU A 730 -15.55 -7.89 19.63
C LEU A 730 -16.95 -8.42 19.93
N LEU A 731 -17.57 -8.00 21.04
CA LEU A 731 -18.93 -8.42 21.37
C LEU A 731 -19.94 -7.79 20.40
N SER A 732 -19.80 -6.49 20.09
CA SER A 732 -20.67 -5.84 19.10
C SER A 732 -20.51 -6.49 17.73
N PHE A 733 -19.29 -6.76 17.28
CA PHE A 733 -19.00 -7.36 15.98
C PHE A 733 -19.45 -8.84 15.88
N VAL A 734 -19.18 -9.66 16.89
CA VAL A 734 -19.65 -11.06 16.93
C VAL A 734 -21.17 -11.08 16.94
N LEU A 735 -21.83 -10.23 17.74
CA LEU A 735 -23.28 -10.10 17.77
C LEU A 735 -23.86 -9.55 16.46
N GLU A 736 -23.19 -8.61 15.78
CA GLU A 736 -23.58 -8.06 14.49
C GLU A 736 -23.49 -9.11 13.37
N ASN A 737 -22.47 -9.97 13.35
CA ASN A 737 -22.36 -11.05 12.35
C ASN A 737 -23.24 -12.26 12.69
N LEU A 738 -23.54 -12.51 13.96
CA LEU A 738 -24.52 -13.51 14.39
C LEU A 738 -25.96 -13.04 14.22
N SER A 739 -26.18 -11.72 14.13
CA SER A 739 -27.51 -11.09 14.12
C SER A 739 -28.41 -11.69 13.04
N ALA A 740 -27.92 -11.98 11.83
CA ALA A 740 -28.75 -12.58 10.78
C ALA A 740 -29.34 -13.95 11.18
N THR A 741 -28.59 -14.74 11.94
CA THR A 741 -28.99 -16.10 12.35
C THR A 741 -29.77 -16.11 13.66
N LEU A 742 -29.41 -15.22 14.59
CA LEU A 742 -30.12 -15.00 15.84
C LEU A 742 -31.45 -14.26 15.63
N ILE A 743 -31.55 -13.36 14.65
CA ILE A 743 -32.80 -12.70 14.23
C ILE A 743 -33.76 -13.73 13.64
N GLU A 744 -33.30 -14.71 12.86
CA GLU A 744 -34.15 -15.83 12.38
C GLU A 744 -34.70 -16.68 13.54
N GLU A 745 -33.86 -17.06 14.52
CA GLU A 745 -34.31 -17.85 15.66
C GLU A 745 -35.18 -17.02 16.64
N THR A 746 -34.87 -15.73 16.81
CA THR A 746 -35.71 -14.79 17.59
C THR A 746 -37.03 -14.52 16.89
N ALA A 747 -37.06 -14.46 15.56
CA ALA A 747 -38.29 -14.38 14.76
C ALA A 747 -39.08 -15.69 14.79
N ARG A 748 -38.41 -16.85 14.90
CA ARG A 748 -39.04 -18.16 15.06
C ARG A 748 -39.67 -18.32 16.45
N VAL A 749 -38.99 -17.88 17.50
CA VAL A 749 -39.47 -17.87 18.89
C VAL A 749 -40.54 -16.78 19.12
N ALA A 750 -40.41 -15.61 18.50
CA ALA A 750 -41.42 -14.55 18.50
C ALA A 750 -42.63 -14.91 17.62
N GLY A 751 -42.44 -15.70 16.57
CA GLY A 751 -43.50 -16.24 15.71
C GLY A 751 -44.47 -17.17 16.44
N THR A 752 -44.05 -17.75 17.57
CA THR A 752 -44.91 -18.54 18.47
C THR A 752 -45.68 -17.71 19.50
N HIS A 753 -45.39 -16.41 19.67
CA HIS A 753 -46.12 -15.52 20.59
C HIS A 753 -46.86 -14.41 19.83
N ARG A 754 -47.90 -14.81 19.09
CA ARG A 754 -48.85 -13.88 18.47
C ARG A 754 -49.85 -13.38 19.52
N ARG A 755 -49.69 -12.12 19.96
CA ARG A 755 -50.70 -11.11 20.38
C ARG A 755 -50.20 -10.31 21.59
N LEU A 756 -49.83 -9.04 21.39
CA LEU A 756 -50.18 -7.92 22.28
C LEU A 756 -49.96 -6.58 21.56
N ARG A 757 -51.11 -5.98 21.18
CA ARG A 757 -51.47 -4.55 21.01
C ARG A 757 -50.41 -3.51 20.59
N THR A 758 -50.59 -3.03 19.34
CA THR A 758 -50.70 -1.63 18.89
C THR A 758 -50.03 -0.51 19.70
N GLY A 759 -49.13 0.22 19.03
CA GLY A 759 -48.86 1.64 19.30
C GLY A 759 -47.40 1.96 19.58
N ASN A 760 -46.76 2.65 18.62
CA ASN A 760 -45.52 3.41 18.73
C ASN A 760 -44.16 2.67 18.63
N GLN A 761 -43.35 3.22 17.73
CA GLN A 761 -41.88 3.15 17.60
C GLN A 761 -41.27 1.80 17.19
N TYR A 762 -41.20 1.59 15.86
CA TYR A 762 -40.11 0.84 15.25
C TYR A 762 -39.19 1.83 14.53
N THR A 763 -38.02 2.10 15.11
CA THR A 763 -36.85 2.59 14.37
C THR A 763 -35.78 1.53 14.45
N PRO A 764 -35.65 0.65 13.46
CA PRO A 764 -34.46 -0.17 13.32
C PRO A 764 -33.28 0.77 13.05
N SER A 765 -32.27 0.74 13.91
CA SER A 765 -31.04 1.52 13.76
C SER A 765 -30.21 1.09 12.53
N ASP A 766 -30.40 -0.14 12.04
CA ASP A 766 -29.69 -0.71 10.89
C ASP A 766 -30.49 -0.54 9.57
N PRO A 767 -29.92 0.13 8.55
CA PRO A 767 -30.52 0.22 7.21
C PRO A 767 -30.85 -1.14 6.58
N ARG A 768 -30.07 -2.20 6.85
CA ARG A 768 -30.26 -3.52 6.25
C ARG A 768 -31.51 -4.24 6.77
N ALA A 769 -31.95 -3.91 7.99
CA ALA A 769 -33.19 -4.44 8.57
C ALA A 769 -34.45 -3.95 7.82
N LEU A 770 -34.35 -2.87 7.04
CA LEU A 770 -35.44 -2.37 6.21
C LEU A 770 -35.85 -3.37 5.11
N ARG A 771 -34.94 -4.22 4.63
CA ARG A 771 -35.22 -5.23 3.61
C ARG A 771 -36.22 -6.29 4.06
N LEU A 772 -36.39 -6.46 5.37
CA LEU A 772 -37.31 -7.43 5.98
C LEU A 772 -38.72 -6.85 6.19
N LEU A 773 -38.92 -5.55 5.98
CA LEU A 773 -40.21 -4.87 6.10
C LEU A 773 -40.99 -4.92 4.79
N THR A 774 -42.32 -4.95 4.88
CA THR A 774 -43.19 -4.69 3.71
C THR A 774 -42.95 -3.27 3.18
N SER A 775 -43.16 -3.04 1.87
CA SER A 775 -42.92 -1.72 1.25
C SER A 775 -43.62 -0.58 1.98
N GLU A 776 -44.85 -0.80 2.47
CA GLU A 776 -45.62 0.20 3.23
C GLU A 776 -44.99 0.53 4.59
N GLN A 777 -44.47 -0.47 5.30
CA GLN A 777 -43.75 -0.30 6.57
C GLN A 777 -42.37 0.35 6.37
N ARG A 778 -41.70 0.01 5.26
CA ARG A 778 -40.40 0.57 4.88
C ARG A 778 -40.52 2.06 4.57
N ALA A 779 -41.53 2.45 3.79
CA ALA A 779 -41.84 3.84 3.46
C ALA A 779 -42.25 4.67 4.70
N ALA A 780 -42.91 4.06 5.69
CA ALA A 780 -43.23 4.71 6.96
C ALA A 780 -41.98 4.92 7.84
N ALA A 781 -41.08 3.94 7.90
CA ALA A 781 -39.82 4.03 8.64
C ALA A 781 -38.86 5.06 8.04
N VAL A 782 -38.73 5.10 6.70
CA VAL A 782 -37.93 6.11 5.99
C VAL A 782 -38.47 7.53 6.22
N ARG A 783 -39.80 7.72 6.17
CA ARG A 783 -40.45 9.01 6.47
C ARG A 783 -40.23 9.46 7.92
N GLY A 784 -40.30 8.54 8.89
CA GLY A 784 -40.05 8.85 10.30
C GLY A 784 -38.58 9.19 10.59
N ARG A 785 -37.64 8.61 9.83
CA ARG A 785 -36.20 8.85 10.00
C ARG A 785 -35.78 10.20 9.40
N LEU A 786 -36.35 10.59 8.25
CA LEU A 786 -35.99 11.83 7.55
C LEU A 786 -36.70 13.10 8.10
N SER A 787 -37.63 12.97 9.04
CA SER A 787 -38.29 14.13 9.67
C SER A 787 -37.45 14.81 10.77
N ASN A 788 -36.32 14.22 11.15
CA ASN A 788 -35.41 14.72 12.18
C ASN A 788 -34.01 14.87 11.57
N ASP A 789 -33.57 16.10 11.31
CA ASP A 789 -32.23 16.52 10.81
C ASP A 789 -31.42 15.49 10.00
N VAL A 790 -31.48 15.61 8.67
CA VAL A 790 -30.84 14.69 7.72
C VAL A 790 -29.33 14.97 7.60
N ARG A 791 -28.48 13.96 7.91
CA ARG A 791 -27.04 13.97 7.56
C ARG A 791 -26.80 13.31 6.20
N PHE A 792 -25.87 13.86 5.42
CA PHE A 792 -25.60 13.43 4.04
C PHE A 792 -25.15 11.96 3.94
N ASP A 793 -24.42 11.47 4.96
CA ASP A 793 -23.92 10.10 5.01
C ASP A 793 -25.05 9.07 5.20
N GLU A 794 -26.12 9.43 5.91
CA GLU A 794 -27.27 8.55 6.15
C GLU A 794 -28.14 8.38 4.89
N VAL A 795 -28.21 9.41 4.04
CA VAL A 795 -28.89 9.33 2.74
C VAL A 795 -28.14 8.42 1.78
N ARG A 796 -26.81 8.45 1.79
CA ARG A 796 -25.98 7.58 0.95
C ARG A 796 -26.18 6.10 1.28
N GLU A 797 -26.22 5.76 2.58
CA GLU A 797 -26.46 4.38 3.03
C GLU A 797 -27.89 3.89 2.75
N LEU A 798 -28.90 4.78 2.80
CA LEU A 798 -30.28 4.44 2.43
C LEU A 798 -30.44 4.15 0.92
N VAL A 799 -29.72 4.89 0.06
CA VAL A 799 -29.77 4.70 -1.40
C VAL A 799 -29.19 3.34 -1.82
N GLU A 800 -28.23 2.79 -1.09
CA GLU A 800 -27.66 1.46 -1.37
C GLU A 800 -28.60 0.30 -1.00
N VAL A 801 -29.69 0.58 -0.27
CA VAL A 801 -30.57 -0.46 0.31
C VAL A 801 -31.99 -0.44 -0.25
N LEU A 802 -32.43 0.66 -0.88
CA LEU A 802 -33.78 0.82 -1.43
C LEU A 802 -33.84 0.44 -2.93
N GLU A 803 -34.94 -0.19 -3.35
CA GLU A 803 -35.20 -0.59 -4.74
C GLU A 803 -36.58 -0.07 -5.20
N GLY A 804 -36.71 0.26 -6.49
CA GLY A 804 -38.00 0.61 -7.11
C GLY A 804 -38.72 1.82 -6.50
N ASP A 805 -40.03 1.70 -6.27
CA ASP A 805 -40.94 2.76 -5.80
C ASP A 805 -40.53 3.42 -4.46
N ASP A 806 -39.70 2.74 -3.67
CA ASP A 806 -39.16 3.26 -2.41
C ASP A 806 -38.07 4.33 -2.63
N LEU A 807 -37.33 4.25 -3.75
CA LEU A 807 -36.33 5.25 -4.15
C LEU A 807 -36.99 6.54 -4.65
N ASP A 808 -38.12 6.43 -5.36
CA ASP A 808 -38.93 7.58 -5.78
C ASP A 808 -39.52 8.32 -4.57
N THR A 809 -39.94 7.59 -3.54
CA THR A 809 -40.40 8.17 -2.27
C THR A 809 -39.27 8.93 -1.55
N LEU A 810 -38.04 8.39 -1.56
CA LEU A 810 -36.85 9.08 -1.02
C LEU A 810 -36.54 10.36 -1.81
N LEU A 811 -36.60 10.29 -3.14
CA LEU A 811 -36.34 11.42 -4.03
C LEU A 811 -37.39 12.52 -3.87
N ASP A 812 -38.66 12.19 -3.69
CA ASP A 812 -39.72 13.17 -3.43
C ASP A 812 -39.57 13.84 -2.05
N VAL A 813 -39.15 13.10 -1.03
CA VAL A 813 -38.85 13.66 0.30
C VAL A 813 -37.64 14.61 0.25
N VAL A 814 -36.57 14.22 -0.44
CA VAL A 814 -35.37 15.07 -0.64
C VAL A 814 -35.70 16.32 -1.45
N ARG A 815 -36.49 16.22 -2.52
CA ARG A 815 -36.97 17.37 -3.31
C ARG A 815 -37.84 18.32 -2.49
N THR A 816 -38.63 17.79 -1.55
CA THR A 816 -39.48 18.59 -0.66
C THR A 816 -38.65 19.30 0.41
N ALA A 817 -37.61 18.65 0.94
CA ALA A 817 -36.65 19.26 1.86
C ALA A 817 -35.82 20.38 1.20
N ASP A 818 -35.36 20.17 -0.05
CA ASP A 818 -34.61 21.18 -0.82
C ASP A 818 -35.47 22.42 -1.13
N ARG A 819 -36.76 22.24 -1.44
CA ARG A 819 -37.73 23.35 -1.58
C ARG A 819 -37.90 24.16 -0.30
N ASN A 820 -37.90 23.53 0.88
CA ASN A 820 -38.02 24.22 2.16
C ASN A 820 -36.74 24.98 2.53
N ILE A 821 -35.56 24.48 2.11
CA ILE A 821 -34.28 25.18 2.28
C ILE A 821 -34.21 26.41 1.35
N CYS A 822 -34.67 26.32 0.10
CA CYS A 822 -34.72 27.48 -0.81
C CYS A 822 -35.71 28.57 -0.36
N LEU A 823 -36.79 28.23 0.35
CA LEU A 823 -37.75 29.21 0.89
C LEU A 823 -37.28 29.87 2.19
N GLY A 824 -36.38 29.22 2.96
CA GLY A 824 -35.84 29.73 4.22
C GLY A 824 -34.67 30.73 4.08
N VAL A 825 -34.10 30.91 2.88
CA VAL A 825 -32.91 31.76 2.65
C VAL A 825 -33.27 33.16 2.10
N CYS A 826 -34.56 33.48 1.94
CA CYS A 826 -35.04 34.78 1.44
C CYS A 826 -35.93 35.54 2.44
N GLU A 827 -35.42 35.85 3.64
CA GLU A 827 -35.89 37.01 4.41
C GLU A 827 -34.71 37.73 5.10
N PRO A 828 -34.41 39.00 4.77
CA PRO A 828 -33.46 39.81 5.51
C PRO A 828 -34.19 40.73 6.51
N ARG A 829 -33.89 40.62 7.81
CA ARG A 829 -34.26 41.67 8.79
C ARG A 829 -33.03 42.34 9.39
N VAL A 830 -32.70 43.46 8.75
CA VAL A 830 -31.85 44.55 9.22
C VAL A 830 -32.49 45.21 10.45
N ALA A 831 -31.70 45.41 11.51
CA ALA A 831 -32.07 46.31 12.59
C ALA A 831 -31.72 47.76 12.21
N CYS A 832 -32.63 48.72 12.47
CA CYS A 832 -32.28 50.14 12.49
C CYS A 832 -32.87 50.83 13.72
N ALA A 833 -32.01 51.63 14.34
CA ALA A 833 -32.06 52.25 15.66
C ALA A 833 -33.21 53.24 15.92
N THR A 834 -33.57 53.43 17.20
CA THR A 834 -33.49 54.78 17.81
C THR A 834 -33.36 54.76 19.34
N ARG A 835 -32.58 55.72 19.81
CA ARG A 835 -32.07 55.97 21.16
C ARG A 835 -32.97 56.98 21.87
N ALA A 836 -33.40 56.75 23.12
CA ALA A 836 -33.72 57.83 24.08
C ALA A 836 -33.83 57.33 25.54
N ARG A 837 -32.79 57.66 26.32
CA ARG A 837 -32.70 57.96 27.77
C ARG A 837 -33.81 57.49 28.73
N ARG A 838 -33.39 56.76 29.78
CA ARG A 838 -33.43 57.19 31.20
C ARG A 838 -32.44 56.35 32.02
N GLY A 839 -31.62 57.00 32.84
CA GLY A 839 -30.61 56.39 33.73
C GLY A 839 -29.20 56.68 33.25
#